data_AF-A0A067P674-F1
#
_entry.id   AF-A0A067P674-F1
#
_cell.length_a   1.000
_cell.length_b   1.000
_cell.length_c   1.000
_cell.angle_alpha   90.00
_cell.angle_beta   90.00
_cell.angle_gamma   90.00
#
_symmetry.space_group_name_H-M   'P 1'
#
loop_
_entity.id
_entity.type
_entity.pdbx_description
1 polymer ?
#
loop_
_entity_poly.entity_id
_entity_poly.type
_entity_poly.pdbx_seq_one_letter_code
_entity_poly.pdbx_strand_id
1 'polypeptide(L)'
;MSVFKFQADFDALIKSLDSQPATQESLDRLVEKALQDTKGKASPENRKSIWEYLLKNEILNFACKEGQALKAKDLVYYDKLRHRLDLALTFTEHDACDQTFPFVVLADVLETQTIASCSHVFSWLESRSQRLTAGMIPQKGKALYLLRTLNDLLRRLSKMGSNTIFCGRILTFLSTVFPLGERSGVNLRGEYGPTWEAVGEPQKLKDPDTMKVDEPASKADDSTDKMDVDEKKTQPSDSTDKKEGALLVPNFAISYRTSSEFYHTFWSLQLYFSKPPLFANPGVFDDFRDGVNKVLPVIKEATAKERAMMGSRASNQSANKRKRESEHVEEISTSDYFFAKFLTSPELLDLEIADTHFRRQFLFQLLILLNHLLTFTKTTKETWSTSRNRSLHMDFTLGGPEAQWVQETINKAFEELRQTAPNGRAFAETVATILEREKSWVKWKNELCQPFDKEPWSVEIDGRQVGLEEATREERQKLREDPKEWEWALGSEPLTDIWAMGYRELSDLASPFQPGDVKDFVKKIKQEDTRIEMRKKFLARTAERRSAMQKAASPAPPPVITVTEKEDKADGPPGAPSTGSTLHPSLPAKPGSTPAATPTPTTSTAPAPAAPTPVPAPAPVQPSVPAPVQPAPVIVDEQIAKYEENKTRWGWLALRTARDQHLQHFGKIGAGDIELLAQEIEKEKEEREKAAVKDEETAGATAGTGTEEVTAGSPMVGTQTTEEAKPAPEAVSKPPQEPETSKTAKDAEGDVKMRRLSMVEAPSPLKRVLVTGGAGYIGSHVVYALQNTRRFKVISIDNHHNSYPKSLLRVSQLSKSELPEGASAQDVETTEIDAHKCDLTQPEQIRQVFQKYGKGGIWGVIHIAAYKAVGESTEIPLTYYANNVGATVSLLQVMAEFECTRIVYSSSATVYGIPPIIPIPETTRLQAESPYGKTKVMAETIIQDLCQAEPERWRAISLRYFNPAGAHPSGVIGEDPRGRPGNLLPLLAHMAVGRVKEDKLMVFGNDYPTPDGTCVRDYLHVLDLASGHLLALDALAPGSTVFDNCPTPARVKAFNLGKGKGMSVYQIVEAMRKATGFDYKTEVIGRRAGDVPDLTADPALAEKELGFKADKDLDTMCRDLWNWQSKNPQGYGED
;
A
#
# COMPACT_ATOMS: atom_id res chain seq x y z
N MET A 1 35.08 -3.72 -48.02
CA MET A 1 35.91 -2.59 -47.54
C MET A 1 35.23 -1.73 -46.48
N SER A 2 33.95 -1.34 -46.62
CA SER A 2 33.30 -0.40 -45.69
C SER A 2 33.17 -0.87 -44.23
N VAL A 3 32.85 -2.15 -43.99
CA VAL A 3 32.70 -2.73 -42.63
C VAL A 3 33.99 -2.58 -41.80
N PHE A 4 35.16 -2.84 -42.40
CA PHE A 4 36.47 -2.68 -41.75
C PHE A 4 36.75 -1.25 -41.27
N LYS A 5 36.05 -0.22 -41.78
CA LYS A 5 36.21 1.17 -41.31
C LYS A 5 35.43 1.48 -40.02
N PHE A 6 34.42 0.67 -39.70
CA PHE A 6 33.56 0.82 -38.52
C PHE A 6 33.99 -0.11 -37.38
N GLN A 7 34.62 -1.26 -37.72
CA GLN A 7 35.06 -2.27 -36.74
C GLN A 7 35.89 -1.67 -35.59
N ALA A 8 36.87 -0.80 -35.88
CA ALA A 8 37.72 -0.21 -34.85
C ALA A 8 36.97 0.70 -33.86
N ASP A 9 35.95 1.43 -34.33
CA ASP A 9 35.11 2.27 -33.47
C ASP A 9 34.14 1.40 -32.64
N PHE A 10 33.63 0.33 -33.25
CA PHE A 10 32.75 -0.64 -32.60
C PHE A 10 33.48 -1.45 -31.51
N ASP A 11 34.72 -1.91 -31.77
CA ASP A 11 35.53 -2.62 -30.79
C ASP A 11 35.86 -1.72 -29.58
N ALA A 12 36.09 -0.43 -29.82
CA ALA A 12 36.27 0.57 -28.76
C ALA A 12 34.97 0.80 -27.96
N LEU A 13 33.82 0.84 -28.63
CA LEU A 13 32.49 0.94 -28.01
C LEU A 13 32.20 -0.27 -27.10
N ILE A 14 32.37 -1.49 -27.59
CA ILE A 14 32.17 -2.72 -26.80
C ILE A 14 33.14 -2.78 -25.61
N LYS A 15 34.41 -2.39 -25.80
CA LYS A 15 35.38 -2.31 -24.70
C LYS A 15 35.00 -1.30 -23.62
N SER A 16 34.35 -0.19 -23.99
CA SER A 16 33.82 0.78 -23.02
C SER A 16 32.59 0.23 -22.27
N LEU A 17 31.72 -0.50 -22.96
CA LEU A 17 30.51 -1.11 -22.41
C LEU A 17 30.80 -2.17 -21.33
N ASP A 18 31.84 -2.98 -21.52
CA ASP A 18 32.25 -4.00 -20.56
C ASP A 18 32.99 -3.42 -19.31
N SER A 19 33.15 -2.09 -19.21
CA SER A 19 33.93 -1.41 -18.15
C SER A 19 33.11 -0.64 -17.10
N GLN A 20 31.81 -0.43 -17.31
CA GLN A 20 30.93 0.31 -16.39
C GLN A 20 29.52 -0.30 -16.34
N PRO A 21 28.79 -0.19 -15.22
CA PRO A 21 27.36 -0.49 -15.20
C PRO A 21 26.61 0.55 -16.04
N ALA A 22 26.04 0.11 -17.17
CA ALA A 22 25.53 0.99 -18.20
C ALA A 22 24.16 1.59 -17.83
N THR A 23 24.14 2.87 -17.43
CA THR A 23 22.90 3.67 -17.35
C THR A 23 22.46 4.08 -18.76
N GLN A 24 21.17 4.38 -18.94
CA GLN A 24 20.63 4.79 -20.25
C GLN A 24 21.36 6.03 -20.81
N GLU A 25 21.56 7.08 -19.99
CA GLU A 25 22.33 8.26 -20.40
C GLU A 25 23.77 7.94 -20.83
N SER A 26 24.39 6.92 -20.23
CA SER A 26 25.73 6.47 -20.62
C SER A 26 25.70 5.75 -21.97
N LEU A 27 24.68 4.92 -22.22
CA LEU A 27 24.49 4.26 -23.51
C LEU A 27 24.24 5.29 -24.62
N ASP A 28 23.33 6.24 -24.39
CA ASP A 28 23.00 7.30 -25.35
C ASP A 28 24.24 8.11 -25.75
N ARG A 29 25.07 8.55 -24.78
CA ARG A 29 26.32 9.28 -25.06
C ARG A 29 27.34 8.44 -25.83
N LEU A 30 27.45 7.15 -25.53
CA LEU A 30 28.36 6.23 -26.21
C LEU A 30 27.92 5.94 -27.65
N VAL A 31 26.62 5.72 -27.87
CA VAL A 31 26.01 5.52 -29.19
C VAL A 31 26.12 6.79 -30.03
N GLU A 32 25.73 7.95 -29.49
CA GLU A 32 25.80 9.23 -30.20
C GLU A 32 27.24 9.51 -30.67
N LYS A 33 28.23 9.31 -29.79
CA LYS A 33 29.65 9.44 -30.16
C LYS A 33 30.03 8.49 -31.30
N ALA A 34 29.68 7.21 -31.22
CA ALA A 34 29.98 6.24 -32.28
C ALA A 34 29.32 6.60 -33.63
N LEU A 35 28.12 7.17 -33.60
CA LEU A 35 27.41 7.67 -34.80
C LEU A 35 28.07 8.95 -35.37
N GLN A 36 28.59 9.84 -34.52
CA GLN A 36 29.37 11.01 -34.94
C GLN A 36 30.71 10.59 -35.56
N ASP A 37 31.49 9.74 -34.88
CA ASP A 37 32.81 9.27 -35.33
C ASP A 37 32.75 8.52 -36.67
N THR A 38 31.62 7.87 -36.98
CA THR A 38 31.38 7.14 -38.24
C THR A 38 30.66 7.94 -39.33
N LYS A 39 30.23 9.18 -39.05
CA LYS A 39 29.40 10.02 -39.95
C LYS A 39 30.07 10.37 -41.29
N GLY A 40 31.38 10.19 -41.42
CA GLY A 40 32.13 10.35 -42.68
C GLY A 40 32.56 9.05 -43.38
N LYS A 41 32.35 7.87 -42.78
CA LYS A 41 33.06 6.63 -43.17
C LYS A 41 32.33 5.76 -44.23
N ALA A 42 31.03 5.95 -44.45
CA ALA A 42 30.20 5.24 -45.44
C ALA A 42 29.05 6.12 -46.01
N SER A 43 28.42 5.72 -47.12
CA SER A 43 27.22 6.41 -47.65
C SER A 43 26.01 6.22 -46.72
N PRO A 44 25.05 7.18 -46.65
CA PRO A 44 23.90 7.10 -45.73
C PRO A 44 23.11 5.79 -45.85
N GLU A 45 22.85 5.33 -47.07
CA GLU A 45 22.10 4.11 -47.39
C GLU A 45 22.73 2.85 -46.79
N ASN A 46 24.07 2.78 -46.71
CA ASN A 46 24.78 1.59 -46.25
C ASN A 46 25.06 1.59 -44.73
N ARG A 47 24.85 2.71 -44.01
CA ARG A 47 25.20 2.81 -42.59
C ARG A 47 24.37 1.91 -41.71
N LYS A 48 23.05 1.87 -41.92
CA LYS A 48 22.14 1.05 -41.10
C LYS A 48 22.51 -0.43 -41.18
N SER A 49 22.65 -0.96 -42.39
CA SER A 49 23.04 -2.36 -42.60
C SER A 49 24.45 -2.71 -42.09
N ILE A 50 25.40 -1.77 -42.06
CA ILE A 50 26.73 -2.00 -41.45
C ILE A 50 26.60 -2.10 -39.92
N TRP A 51 25.86 -1.20 -39.28
CA TRP A 51 25.64 -1.26 -37.82
C TRP A 51 24.85 -2.48 -37.40
N GLU A 52 23.77 -2.82 -38.11
CA GLU A 52 22.97 -4.02 -37.88
C GLU A 52 23.82 -5.28 -37.97
N TYR A 53 24.70 -5.38 -38.99
CA TYR A 53 25.63 -6.50 -39.12
C TYR A 53 26.60 -6.60 -37.95
N LEU A 54 27.24 -5.49 -37.55
CA LEU A 54 28.22 -5.48 -36.45
C LEU A 54 27.58 -5.84 -35.10
N LEU A 55 26.45 -5.22 -34.77
CA LEU A 55 25.69 -5.47 -33.55
C LEU A 55 25.19 -6.92 -33.48
N LYS A 56 24.56 -7.42 -34.55
CA LYS A 56 24.06 -8.80 -34.62
C LYS A 56 25.20 -9.82 -34.52
N ASN A 57 26.33 -9.58 -35.19
CA ASN A 57 27.49 -10.46 -35.16
C ASN A 57 28.10 -10.54 -33.75
N GLU A 58 28.30 -9.42 -33.05
CA GLU A 58 28.81 -9.44 -31.66
C GLU A 58 27.84 -10.14 -30.71
N ILE A 59 26.53 -9.86 -30.79
CA ILE A 59 25.52 -10.46 -29.91
C ILE A 59 25.48 -11.98 -30.11
N LEU A 60 25.50 -12.47 -31.35
CA LEU A 60 25.48 -13.91 -31.63
C LEU A 60 26.82 -14.59 -31.27
N ASN A 61 27.97 -13.98 -31.56
CA ASN A 61 29.27 -14.52 -31.15
C ASN A 61 29.45 -14.55 -29.62
N PHE A 62 28.83 -13.61 -28.90
CA PHE A 62 28.75 -13.66 -27.44
C PHE A 62 27.79 -14.76 -26.97
N ALA A 63 26.61 -14.90 -27.59
CA ALA A 63 25.61 -15.92 -27.27
C ALA A 63 26.14 -17.36 -27.40
N CYS A 64 27.05 -17.61 -28.35
CA CYS A 64 27.76 -18.90 -28.50
C CYS A 64 28.54 -19.34 -27.23
N LYS A 65 28.82 -18.43 -26.28
CA LYS A 65 29.55 -18.73 -25.03
C LYS A 65 28.64 -19.30 -23.93
N GLU A 66 27.32 -19.37 -24.14
CA GLU A 66 26.34 -19.93 -23.19
C GLU A 66 26.80 -21.26 -22.57
N GLY A 67 27.21 -22.22 -23.40
CA GLY A 67 27.62 -23.55 -22.94
C GLY A 67 28.86 -23.56 -22.04
N GLN A 68 29.67 -22.49 -22.04
CA GLN A 68 30.77 -22.29 -21.10
C GLN A 68 30.26 -21.62 -19.81
N ALA A 69 29.42 -20.60 -19.93
CA ALA A 69 28.81 -19.88 -18.81
C ALA A 69 27.94 -20.81 -17.93
N LEU A 70 27.11 -21.67 -18.53
CA LEU A 70 26.30 -22.67 -17.82
C LEU A 70 27.15 -23.68 -17.03
N LYS A 71 28.29 -24.11 -17.60
CA LYS A 71 29.25 -25.00 -16.91
C LYS A 71 29.96 -24.31 -15.75
N ALA A 72 30.27 -23.02 -15.90
CA ALA A 72 30.92 -22.20 -14.87
C ALA A 72 29.94 -21.65 -13.81
N LYS A 73 28.62 -21.76 -14.03
CA LYS A 73 27.57 -21.05 -13.27
C LYS A 73 27.78 -19.53 -13.25
N ASP A 74 28.33 -18.97 -14.33
CA ASP A 74 28.64 -17.54 -14.43
C ASP A 74 27.39 -16.70 -14.71
N LEU A 75 26.88 -16.03 -13.68
CA LEU A 75 25.74 -15.11 -13.80
C LEU A 75 26.11 -13.83 -14.58
N VAL A 76 27.38 -13.43 -14.62
CA VAL A 76 27.87 -12.22 -15.30
C VAL A 76 27.70 -12.31 -16.82
N TYR A 77 27.62 -13.53 -17.37
CA TYR A 77 27.28 -13.78 -18.77
C TYR A 77 25.96 -13.11 -19.18
N TYR A 78 24.89 -13.28 -18.38
CA TYR A 78 23.57 -12.75 -18.74
C TYR A 78 23.53 -11.22 -18.68
N ASP A 79 24.24 -10.59 -17.74
CA ASP A 79 24.31 -9.13 -17.66
C ASP A 79 25.13 -8.53 -18.82
N LYS A 80 26.22 -9.17 -19.24
CA LYS A 80 26.97 -8.79 -20.44
C LYS A 80 26.18 -8.98 -21.75
N LEU A 81 25.32 -10.00 -21.82
CA LEU A 81 24.38 -10.19 -22.94
C LEU A 81 23.29 -9.10 -22.94
N ARG A 82 22.74 -8.75 -21.77
CA ARG A 82 21.77 -7.65 -21.58
C ARG A 82 22.34 -6.30 -22.04
N HIS A 83 23.56 -5.96 -21.65
CA HIS A 83 24.22 -4.72 -22.09
C HIS A 83 24.34 -4.65 -23.62
N ARG A 84 24.65 -5.76 -24.29
CA ARG A 84 24.74 -5.83 -25.76
C ARG A 84 23.38 -5.72 -26.44
N LEU A 85 22.32 -6.29 -25.85
CA LEU A 85 20.94 -6.11 -26.32
C LEU A 85 20.42 -4.69 -26.09
N ASP A 86 20.73 -4.06 -24.95
CA ASP A 86 20.44 -2.64 -24.67
C ASP A 86 21.17 -1.71 -25.66
N LEU A 87 22.39 -2.07 -26.10
CA LEU A 87 23.10 -1.35 -27.16
C LEU A 87 22.34 -1.42 -28.48
N ALA A 88 21.91 -2.60 -28.92
CA ALA A 88 21.12 -2.76 -30.15
C ALA A 88 19.78 -1.99 -30.11
N LEU A 89 19.11 -1.97 -28.95
CA LEU A 89 17.91 -1.17 -28.74
C LEU A 89 18.19 0.33 -28.87
N THR A 90 19.28 0.81 -28.26
CA THR A 90 19.65 2.24 -28.27
C THR A 90 20.05 2.70 -29.68
N PHE A 91 20.75 1.88 -30.48
CA PHE A 91 21.00 2.19 -31.91
C PHE A 91 19.70 2.32 -32.73
N THR A 92 18.67 1.51 -32.44
CA THR A 92 17.34 1.65 -33.07
C THR A 92 16.59 2.92 -32.62
N GLU A 93 16.76 3.35 -31.37
CA GLU A 93 16.16 4.60 -30.86
C GLU A 93 16.77 5.86 -31.51
N HIS A 94 18.07 5.83 -31.84
CA HIS A 94 18.77 6.88 -32.60
C HIS A 94 18.58 6.79 -34.13
N ASP A 95 17.61 5.98 -34.61
CA ASP A 95 17.34 5.67 -36.03
C ASP A 95 18.57 5.14 -36.82
N ALA A 96 19.58 4.59 -36.13
CA ALA A 96 20.76 4.02 -36.77
C ALA A 96 20.57 2.57 -37.24
N CYS A 97 19.53 1.89 -36.77
CA CYS A 97 19.09 0.55 -37.20
C CYS A 97 17.57 0.55 -37.46
N ASP A 98 17.06 -0.45 -38.18
CA ASP A 98 15.61 -0.61 -38.40
C ASP A 98 14.82 -0.77 -37.09
N GLN A 99 13.56 -0.31 -37.10
CA GLN A 99 12.67 -0.37 -35.94
C GLN A 99 12.32 -1.81 -35.50
N THR A 100 12.47 -2.80 -36.38
CA THR A 100 12.27 -4.23 -36.05
C THR A 100 13.55 -4.95 -35.63
N PHE A 101 14.73 -4.34 -35.83
CA PHE A 101 16.04 -4.97 -35.61
C PHE A 101 16.22 -5.61 -34.22
N PRO A 102 15.84 -4.97 -33.08
CA PRO A 102 16.00 -5.57 -31.76
C PRO A 102 15.19 -6.87 -31.60
N PHE A 103 14.03 -6.98 -32.25
CA PHE A 103 13.19 -8.18 -32.22
C PHE A 103 13.74 -9.29 -33.12
N VAL A 104 14.40 -8.94 -34.23
CA VAL A 104 15.12 -9.91 -35.09
C VAL A 104 16.27 -10.53 -34.31
N VAL A 105 17.11 -9.71 -33.68
CA VAL A 105 18.24 -10.20 -32.87
C VAL A 105 17.75 -11.01 -31.67
N LEU A 106 16.69 -10.56 -30.98
CA LEU A 106 16.08 -11.32 -29.89
C LEU A 106 15.53 -12.68 -30.35
N ALA A 107 14.96 -12.77 -31.56
CA ALA A 107 14.50 -14.04 -32.12
C ALA A 107 15.68 -15.02 -32.30
N ASP A 108 16.74 -14.58 -32.97
CA ASP A 108 17.93 -15.41 -33.22
C ASP A 108 18.60 -15.86 -31.89
N VAL A 109 18.66 -14.99 -30.88
CA VAL A 109 19.18 -15.34 -29.55
C VAL A 109 18.27 -16.35 -28.85
N LEU A 110 16.95 -16.14 -28.81
CA LEU A 110 16.03 -17.09 -28.18
C LEU A 110 16.04 -18.44 -28.91
N GLU A 111 16.17 -18.47 -30.23
CA GLU A 111 16.21 -19.70 -31.03
C GLU A 111 17.50 -20.51 -30.79
N THR A 112 18.64 -19.83 -30.58
CA THR A 112 19.96 -20.47 -30.35
C THR A 112 20.26 -20.86 -28.90
N GLN A 113 19.63 -20.23 -27.90
CA GLN A 113 19.90 -20.51 -26.47
C GLN A 113 19.06 -21.67 -25.91
N THR A 114 19.53 -22.27 -24.81
CA THR A 114 18.77 -23.29 -24.05
C THR A 114 17.51 -22.70 -23.38
N ILE A 115 16.54 -23.55 -23.02
CA ILE A 115 15.29 -23.14 -22.36
C ILE A 115 15.54 -22.41 -21.02
N ALA A 116 16.55 -22.83 -20.25
CA ALA A 116 16.93 -22.17 -19.01
C ALA A 116 17.41 -20.72 -19.27
N SER A 117 18.33 -20.53 -20.23
CA SER A 117 18.81 -19.21 -20.64
C SER A 117 17.72 -18.35 -21.27
N CYS A 118 16.79 -18.94 -22.03
CA CYS A 118 15.64 -18.22 -22.58
C CYS A 118 14.83 -17.52 -21.48
N SER A 119 14.73 -18.10 -20.28
CA SER A 119 14.05 -17.46 -19.13
C SER A 119 14.78 -16.19 -18.65
N HIS A 120 16.12 -16.20 -18.64
CA HIS A 120 16.94 -15.03 -18.27
C HIS A 120 16.96 -13.94 -19.34
N VAL A 121 16.94 -14.32 -20.62
CA VAL A 121 16.78 -13.42 -21.78
C VAL A 121 15.38 -12.82 -21.81
N PHE A 122 14.35 -13.60 -21.48
CA PHE A 122 12.98 -13.10 -21.38
C PHE A 122 12.80 -12.08 -20.24
N SER A 123 13.54 -12.21 -19.13
CA SER A 123 13.58 -11.18 -18.08
C SER A 123 14.13 -9.84 -18.58
N TRP A 124 15.01 -9.82 -19.58
CA TRP A 124 15.43 -8.56 -20.22
C TRP A 124 14.28 -7.94 -21.01
N LEU A 125 13.56 -8.75 -21.79
CA LEU A 125 12.39 -8.31 -22.57
C LEU A 125 11.29 -7.72 -21.67
N GLU A 126 10.98 -8.35 -20.53
CA GLU A 126 10.09 -7.80 -19.50
C GLU A 126 10.58 -6.43 -19.01
N SER A 127 11.87 -6.32 -18.65
CA SER A 127 12.50 -5.10 -18.11
C SER A 127 12.66 -3.93 -19.09
N ARG A 128 12.56 -4.20 -20.40
CA ARG A 128 12.68 -3.20 -21.49
C ARG A 128 11.40 -3.03 -22.30
N SER A 129 10.31 -3.67 -21.85
CA SER A 129 8.98 -3.65 -22.47
C SER A 129 8.58 -2.28 -23.02
N GLN A 130 8.51 -1.26 -22.16
CA GLN A 130 8.09 0.11 -22.52
C GLN A 130 8.89 0.74 -23.67
N ARG A 131 10.20 0.49 -23.73
CA ARG A 131 11.08 0.99 -24.82
C ARG A 131 10.87 0.20 -26.11
N LEU A 132 10.81 -1.13 -26.00
CA LEU A 132 10.63 -2.03 -27.13
C LEU A 132 9.25 -1.84 -27.80
N THR A 133 8.20 -1.60 -27.01
CA THR A 133 6.84 -1.37 -27.52
C THR A 133 6.55 0.09 -27.89
N ALA A 134 7.52 1.01 -27.70
CA ALA A 134 7.36 2.40 -28.11
C ALA A 134 7.09 2.52 -29.63
N GLY A 135 6.00 3.21 -29.98
CA GLY A 135 5.53 3.34 -31.37
C GLY A 135 5.07 2.03 -32.02
N MET A 136 4.83 0.97 -31.24
CA MET A 136 4.35 -0.30 -31.78
C MET A 136 2.89 -0.19 -32.25
N ILE A 137 2.66 -0.40 -33.56
CA ILE A 137 1.34 -0.49 -34.15
C ILE A 137 0.95 -1.98 -34.22
N PRO A 138 -0.21 -2.39 -33.68
CA PRO A 138 -0.66 -3.77 -33.81
C PRO A 138 -0.80 -4.24 -35.27
N GLN A 139 -0.65 -5.55 -35.49
CA GLN A 139 -0.65 -6.19 -36.82
C GLN A 139 0.43 -5.68 -37.81
N LYS A 140 1.40 -4.86 -37.41
CA LYS A 140 2.49 -4.35 -38.27
C LYS A 140 3.85 -4.32 -37.54
N GLY A 141 4.94 -4.39 -38.31
CA GLY A 141 6.32 -4.16 -37.83
C GLY A 141 6.65 -4.90 -36.54
N LYS A 142 7.09 -4.15 -35.51
CA LYS A 142 7.47 -4.62 -34.17
C LYS A 142 6.51 -5.67 -33.59
N ALA A 143 5.20 -5.45 -33.70
CA ALA A 143 4.17 -6.33 -33.14
C ALA A 143 4.19 -7.74 -33.74
N LEU A 144 4.37 -7.85 -35.07
CA LEU A 144 4.38 -9.15 -35.75
C LEU A 144 5.62 -9.97 -35.41
N TYR A 145 6.78 -9.32 -35.33
CA TYR A 145 8.04 -9.98 -34.93
C TYR A 145 7.93 -10.50 -33.49
N LEU A 146 7.50 -9.64 -32.55
CA LEU A 146 7.34 -10.04 -31.15
C LEU A 146 6.34 -11.20 -30.99
N LEU A 147 5.18 -11.11 -31.63
CA LEU A 147 4.16 -12.16 -31.59
C LEU A 147 4.66 -13.48 -32.20
N ARG A 148 5.39 -13.43 -33.32
CA ARG A 148 5.99 -14.63 -33.92
C ARG A 148 7.00 -15.26 -32.97
N THR A 149 8.00 -14.49 -32.53
CA THR A 149 9.10 -14.96 -31.67
C THR A 149 8.60 -15.62 -30.38
N LEU A 150 7.62 -15.00 -29.71
CA LEU A 150 7.09 -15.55 -28.46
C LEU A 150 6.18 -16.77 -28.68
N ASN A 151 5.48 -16.86 -29.82
CA ASN A 151 4.75 -18.07 -30.19
C ASN A 151 5.67 -19.22 -30.61
N ASP A 152 6.80 -18.94 -31.27
CA ASP A 152 7.84 -19.93 -31.56
C ASP A 152 8.50 -20.45 -30.27
N LEU A 153 8.74 -19.57 -29.29
CA LEU A 153 9.21 -19.97 -27.96
C LEU A 153 8.18 -20.82 -27.21
N LEU A 154 6.90 -20.44 -27.20
CA LEU A 154 5.82 -21.23 -26.61
C LEU A 154 5.66 -22.62 -27.27
N ARG A 155 5.95 -22.76 -28.57
CA ARG A 155 5.99 -24.06 -29.26
C ARG A 155 7.15 -24.95 -28.82
N ARG A 156 8.27 -24.38 -28.38
CA ARG A 156 9.47 -25.11 -27.92
C ARG A 156 9.39 -25.55 -26.45
N LEU A 157 8.46 -25.00 -25.66
CA LEU A 157 8.33 -25.30 -24.23
C LEU A 157 7.44 -26.52 -23.97
N SER A 158 7.89 -27.42 -23.10
CA SER A 158 7.03 -28.49 -22.59
C SER A 158 6.02 -27.92 -21.59
N LYS A 159 4.76 -28.40 -21.63
CA LYS A 159 3.68 -27.96 -20.73
C LYS A 159 3.70 -28.69 -19.38
N MET A 160 4.89 -28.90 -18.81
CA MET A 160 5.12 -29.71 -17.61
C MET A 160 6.17 -29.09 -16.70
N GLY A 161 5.96 -29.20 -15.38
CA GLY A 161 6.89 -28.71 -14.36
C GLY A 161 7.16 -27.21 -14.43
N SER A 162 8.40 -26.82 -14.17
CA SER A 162 8.86 -25.42 -14.16
C SER A 162 8.63 -24.65 -15.47
N ASN A 163 8.59 -25.35 -16.62
CA ASN A 163 8.30 -24.73 -17.91
C ASN A 163 6.89 -24.16 -17.99
N THR A 164 5.92 -24.69 -17.24
CA THR A 164 4.55 -24.14 -17.18
C THR A 164 4.53 -22.72 -16.61
N ILE A 165 5.36 -22.43 -15.60
CA ILE A 165 5.52 -21.08 -15.03
C ILE A 165 6.08 -20.13 -16.09
N PHE A 166 7.06 -20.59 -16.88
CA PHE A 166 7.65 -19.78 -17.95
C PHE A 166 6.67 -19.52 -19.11
N CYS A 167 5.87 -20.51 -19.52
CA CYS A 167 4.75 -20.30 -20.42
C CYS A 167 3.76 -19.24 -19.88
N GLY A 168 3.46 -19.28 -18.58
CA GLY A 168 2.61 -18.29 -17.91
C GLY A 168 3.17 -16.87 -18.00
N ARG A 169 4.48 -16.68 -17.78
CA ARG A 169 5.17 -15.38 -17.95
C ARG A 169 5.05 -14.87 -19.39
N ILE A 170 5.30 -15.72 -20.39
CA ILE A 170 5.22 -15.33 -21.81
C ILE A 170 3.79 -14.92 -22.20
N LEU A 171 2.78 -15.67 -21.76
CA LEU A 171 1.37 -15.33 -22.02
C LEU A 171 0.93 -14.04 -21.31
N THR A 172 1.39 -13.83 -20.06
CA THR A 172 1.11 -12.60 -19.30
C THR A 172 1.74 -11.38 -19.97
N PHE A 173 2.99 -11.50 -20.43
CA PHE A 173 3.64 -10.42 -21.17
C PHE A 173 2.94 -10.11 -22.50
N LEU A 174 2.52 -11.13 -23.25
CA LEU A 174 1.73 -10.91 -24.47
C LEU A 174 0.41 -10.19 -24.17
N SER A 175 -0.29 -10.52 -23.09
CA SER A 175 -1.55 -9.85 -22.73
C SER A 175 -1.37 -8.42 -22.20
N THR A 176 -0.19 -8.04 -21.68
CA THR A 176 0.10 -6.63 -21.32
C THR A 176 0.54 -5.79 -22.52
N VAL A 177 1.12 -6.41 -23.54
CA VAL A 177 1.66 -5.72 -24.73
C VAL A 177 0.62 -5.55 -25.84
N PHE A 178 -0.35 -6.46 -25.96
CA PHE A 178 -1.43 -6.37 -26.95
C PHE A 178 -2.74 -5.91 -26.29
N PRO A 179 -3.31 -4.75 -26.68
CA PRO A 179 -4.58 -4.27 -26.11
C PRO A 179 -5.73 -5.26 -26.30
N LEU A 180 -6.66 -5.31 -25.34
CA LEU A 180 -7.80 -6.25 -25.39
C LEU A 180 -8.77 -5.97 -26.55
N GLY A 181 -8.84 -4.72 -27.04
CA GLY A 181 -9.60 -4.38 -28.25
C GLY A 181 -8.95 -4.82 -29.57
N GLU A 182 -7.81 -5.49 -29.51
CA GLU A 182 -6.99 -5.89 -30.65
C GLU A 182 -7.17 -7.40 -30.93
N ARG A 183 -7.20 -7.80 -32.20
CA ARG A 183 -7.47 -9.20 -32.59
C ARG A 183 -6.43 -10.21 -32.07
N SER A 184 -5.22 -9.76 -31.76
CA SER A 184 -4.16 -10.60 -31.19
C SER A 184 -4.17 -10.64 -29.67
N GLY A 185 -4.87 -9.71 -29.01
CA GLY A 185 -4.99 -9.64 -27.54
C GLY A 185 -6.03 -10.59 -26.94
N VAL A 186 -6.99 -11.07 -27.76
CA VAL A 186 -8.08 -11.95 -27.31
C VAL A 186 -8.26 -13.14 -28.27
N ASN A 187 -8.44 -14.35 -27.72
CA ASN A 187 -8.82 -15.53 -28.52
C ASN A 187 -10.26 -15.37 -29.06
N LEU A 188 -10.36 -14.82 -30.28
CA LEU A 188 -11.60 -14.63 -31.04
C LEU A 188 -12.11 -15.89 -31.76
N ARG A 189 -11.38 -17.01 -31.71
CA ARG A 189 -11.84 -18.28 -32.28
C ARG A 189 -12.52 -19.17 -31.26
N GLY A 190 -12.35 -18.88 -29.97
CA GLY A 190 -12.78 -19.79 -28.91
C GLY A 190 -12.11 -21.15 -28.99
N GLU A 191 -10.87 -21.21 -29.51
CA GLU A 191 -10.09 -22.46 -29.52
C GLU A 191 -9.96 -22.94 -28.06
N TYR A 192 -10.64 -24.05 -27.76
CA TYR A 192 -10.63 -24.71 -26.47
C TYR A 192 -9.23 -25.25 -26.15
N GLY A 193 -8.99 -25.62 -24.89
CA GLY A 193 -7.68 -26.07 -24.41
C GLY A 193 -7.15 -27.34 -25.09
N PRO A 194 -6.05 -27.94 -24.58
CA PRO A 194 -5.60 -29.23 -25.09
C PRO A 194 -6.76 -30.24 -25.10
N THR A 195 -7.00 -30.85 -26.27
CA THR A 195 -8.10 -31.80 -26.47
C THR A 195 -7.93 -33.01 -25.57
N TRP A 196 -9.02 -33.51 -25.00
CA TRP A 196 -8.99 -34.75 -24.24
C TRP A 196 -8.58 -35.93 -25.14
N GLU A 197 -7.44 -36.54 -24.81
CA GLU A 197 -7.05 -37.84 -25.34
C GLU A 197 -7.79 -38.89 -24.51
N ALA A 198 -8.59 -39.73 -25.17
CA ALA A 198 -9.39 -40.73 -24.48
C ALA A 198 -8.51 -41.74 -23.73
N VAL A 199 -9.01 -42.24 -22.60
CA VAL A 199 -8.36 -43.34 -21.87
C VAL A 199 -8.20 -44.53 -22.81
N GLY A 200 -6.96 -45.01 -23.00
CA GLY A 200 -6.68 -46.16 -23.85
C GLY A 200 -7.41 -47.41 -23.39
N GLU A 201 -8.00 -48.18 -24.32
CA GLU A 201 -8.56 -49.49 -24.00
C GLU A 201 -7.46 -50.39 -23.40
N PRO A 202 -7.73 -51.14 -22.31
CA PRO A 202 -6.85 -52.24 -21.94
C PRO A 202 -6.80 -53.22 -23.11
N GLN A 203 -5.58 -53.58 -23.55
CA GLN A 203 -5.39 -54.45 -24.71
C GLN A 203 -6.24 -55.73 -24.58
N LYS A 204 -7.19 -55.90 -25.49
CA LYS A 204 -7.87 -57.19 -25.67
C LYS A 204 -6.80 -58.25 -25.89
N LEU A 205 -6.74 -59.23 -24.98
CA LEU A 205 -6.01 -60.46 -25.16
C LEU A 205 -6.40 -61.06 -26.51
N LYS A 206 -5.50 -61.00 -27.49
CA LYS A 206 -5.66 -61.71 -28.76
C LYS A 206 -5.48 -63.20 -28.49
N ASP A 207 -6.32 -64.02 -29.10
CA ASP A 207 -6.24 -65.47 -29.03
C ASP A 207 -4.81 -65.96 -29.37
N PRO A 208 -4.28 -66.97 -28.64
CA PRO A 208 -2.92 -67.46 -28.81
C PRO A 208 -2.75 -68.40 -30.02
N ASP A 209 -3.50 -68.18 -31.10
CA ASP A 209 -3.49 -69.01 -32.30
C ASP A 209 -3.65 -68.18 -33.60
N THR A 210 -2.64 -67.36 -33.92
CA THR A 210 -2.20 -67.13 -35.32
C THR A 210 -0.88 -66.36 -35.43
N MET A 211 0.17 -67.10 -35.74
CA MET A 211 1.21 -66.80 -36.74
C MET A 211 1.80 -65.37 -36.87
N LYS A 212 3.09 -65.29 -36.48
CA LYS A 212 4.27 -65.06 -37.34
C LYS A 212 4.55 -63.70 -38.05
N VAL A 213 5.85 -63.40 -38.01
CA VAL A 213 6.73 -62.85 -39.07
C VAL A 213 6.88 -61.32 -39.20
N ASP A 214 8.02 -60.89 -38.64
CA ASP A 214 9.08 -60.02 -39.18
C ASP A 214 8.82 -58.52 -39.45
N GLU A 215 9.48 -57.71 -38.61
CA GLU A 215 10.55 -56.73 -38.95
C GLU A 215 10.43 -55.83 -40.21
N PRO A 216 10.88 -54.54 -40.12
CA PRO A 216 12.32 -54.30 -39.96
C PRO A 216 12.78 -53.07 -39.15
N ALA A 217 14.06 -53.15 -38.75
CA ALA A 217 15.09 -52.09 -38.63
C ALA A 217 14.72 -50.74 -37.94
N SER A 218 15.27 -50.35 -36.78
CA SER A 218 16.66 -50.34 -36.28
C SER A 218 17.56 -49.18 -36.77
N LYS A 219 17.93 -48.31 -35.80
CA LYS A 219 19.26 -47.72 -35.48
C LYS A 219 19.04 -46.64 -34.40
N ALA A 220 19.62 -46.75 -33.19
CA ALA A 220 21.06 -46.61 -32.85
C ALA A 220 21.52 -45.14 -33.09
N ASP A 221 22.17 -44.40 -32.19
CA ASP A 221 23.08 -44.68 -31.05
C ASP A 221 23.16 -43.37 -30.18
N ASP A 222 23.84 -43.21 -29.02
CA ASP A 222 24.47 -44.07 -27.98
C ASP A 222 24.97 -43.14 -26.82
N SER A 223 25.39 -43.71 -25.68
CA SER A 223 26.32 -43.15 -24.66
C SER A 223 25.75 -42.08 -23.69
N THR A 224 26.19 -41.89 -22.44
CA THR A 224 27.19 -42.50 -21.50
C THR A 224 26.84 -42.00 -20.05
N ASP A 225 27.28 -42.51 -18.89
CA ASP A 225 28.16 -43.62 -18.42
C ASP A 225 27.86 -43.92 -16.91
N LYS A 226 28.36 -45.04 -16.34
CA LYS A 226 28.71 -45.30 -14.91
C LYS A 226 27.64 -45.26 -13.78
N MET A 227 27.35 -46.38 -13.09
CA MET A 227 28.09 -47.08 -11.98
C MET A 227 27.67 -46.60 -10.56
N ASP A 228 27.49 -47.42 -9.50
CA ASP A 228 27.51 -48.89 -9.30
C ASP A 228 27.04 -49.23 -7.84
N VAL A 229 26.99 -50.53 -7.45
CA VAL A 229 27.06 -51.12 -6.07
C VAL A 229 25.77 -51.39 -5.24
N ASP A 230 25.33 -52.67 -5.27
CA ASP A 230 24.96 -53.61 -4.15
C ASP A 230 23.86 -53.28 -3.08
N GLU A 231 23.25 -54.23 -2.32
CA GLU A 231 23.52 -55.69 -2.13
C GLU A 231 22.26 -56.57 -1.74
N LYS A 232 22.25 -57.82 -2.22
CA LYS A 232 21.77 -59.13 -1.65
C LYS A 232 20.50 -59.31 -0.76
N LYS A 233 19.60 -60.17 -1.30
CA LYS A 233 19.09 -61.48 -0.78
C LYS A 233 18.52 -61.64 0.65
N THR A 234 17.31 -62.22 0.75
CA THR A 234 17.12 -63.65 1.17
C THR A 234 15.71 -64.21 0.82
N GLN A 235 15.59 -65.55 0.74
CA GLN A 235 14.36 -66.33 0.53
C GLN A 235 14.03 -67.18 1.81
N PRO A 236 13.23 -68.29 1.79
CA PRO A 236 11.79 -68.28 2.08
C PRO A 236 11.38 -69.36 3.13
N SER A 237 10.11 -69.83 3.08
CA SER A 237 9.50 -71.01 3.74
C SER A 237 8.98 -70.82 5.19
N ASP A 238 7.99 -71.57 5.69
CA ASP A 238 7.26 -72.71 5.10
C ASP A 238 5.83 -72.96 5.66
N SER A 239 4.99 -73.59 4.83
CA SER A 239 3.99 -74.64 5.17
C SER A 239 2.68 -74.42 5.98
N THR A 240 1.65 -75.12 5.47
CA THR A 240 0.50 -75.82 6.12
C THR A 240 -0.88 -75.17 6.40
N ASP A 241 -1.82 -75.50 5.50
CA ASP A 241 -3.03 -76.32 5.76
C ASP A 241 -4.00 -75.99 6.93
N LYS A 242 -5.23 -75.50 6.64
CA LYS A 242 -6.40 -76.36 6.29
C LYS A 242 -7.76 -75.64 6.14
N LYS A 243 -8.43 -75.97 5.03
CA LYS A 243 -9.86 -76.33 4.85
C LYS A 243 -11.05 -75.40 5.23
N GLU A 244 -11.92 -75.31 4.20
CA GLU A 244 -13.39 -75.39 4.20
C GLU A 244 -14.25 -74.15 4.48
N GLY A 245 -15.13 -73.85 3.50
CA GLY A 245 -16.07 -72.72 3.48
C GLY A 245 -16.44 -72.33 2.05
N ALA A 246 -17.32 -73.10 1.40
CA ALA A 246 -17.72 -72.85 0.01
C ALA A 246 -18.81 -71.78 -0.14
N LEU A 247 -18.87 -71.17 -1.33
CA LEU A 247 -19.93 -70.32 -1.90
C LEU A 247 -20.11 -68.91 -1.30
N LEU A 248 -19.66 -67.89 -2.05
CA LEU A 248 -20.40 -66.65 -2.34
C LEU A 248 -19.66 -65.80 -3.41
N VAL A 249 -19.59 -66.28 -4.67
CA VAL A 249 -18.99 -65.52 -5.80
C VAL A 249 -19.95 -65.38 -6.99
N PRO A 250 -20.95 -64.49 -6.89
CA PRO A 250 -21.46 -63.78 -8.08
C PRO A 250 -21.20 -62.26 -8.04
N ASN A 251 -21.24 -61.64 -6.85
CA ASN A 251 -21.32 -60.17 -6.73
C ASN A 251 -20.04 -59.42 -7.15
N PHE A 252 -18.86 -60.01 -6.96
CA PHE A 252 -17.59 -59.31 -7.20
C PHE A 252 -17.35 -59.02 -8.69
N ALA A 253 -17.70 -59.97 -9.57
CA ALA A 253 -17.56 -59.81 -11.02
C ALA A 253 -18.57 -58.82 -11.63
N ILE A 254 -19.74 -58.67 -11.01
CA ILE A 254 -20.74 -57.67 -11.41
C ILE A 254 -20.26 -56.28 -10.99
N SER A 255 -19.84 -56.11 -9.73
CA SER A 255 -19.33 -54.83 -9.20
C SER A 255 -18.19 -54.26 -10.06
N TYR A 256 -17.24 -55.09 -10.48
CA TYR A 256 -16.12 -54.67 -11.32
C TYR A 256 -16.56 -54.23 -12.74
N ARG A 257 -17.52 -54.96 -13.36
CA ARG A 257 -18.07 -54.57 -14.66
C ARG A 257 -18.85 -53.25 -14.61
N THR A 258 -19.66 -53.05 -13.57
CA THR A 258 -20.44 -51.81 -13.40
C THR A 258 -19.55 -50.61 -13.08
N SER A 259 -18.52 -50.79 -12.26
CA SER A 259 -17.50 -49.74 -12.00
C SER A 259 -16.74 -49.37 -13.29
N SER A 260 -16.35 -50.36 -14.11
CA SER A 260 -15.71 -50.12 -15.42
C SER A 260 -16.62 -49.38 -16.42
N GLU A 261 -17.90 -49.75 -16.53
CA GLU A 261 -18.86 -49.03 -17.40
C GLU A 261 -19.06 -47.58 -16.93
N PHE A 262 -19.21 -47.37 -15.62
CA PHE A 262 -19.33 -46.04 -15.05
C PHE A 262 -18.07 -45.19 -15.28
N TYR A 263 -16.89 -45.75 -15.09
CA TYR A 263 -15.61 -45.09 -15.36
C TYR A 263 -15.50 -44.59 -16.81
N HIS A 264 -15.82 -45.45 -17.80
CA HIS A 264 -15.81 -45.03 -19.20
C HIS A 264 -16.91 -44.00 -19.51
N THR A 265 -18.06 -44.09 -18.87
CA THR A 265 -19.16 -43.10 -18.98
C THR A 265 -18.77 -41.75 -18.36
N PHE A 266 -18.02 -41.73 -17.26
CA PHE A 266 -17.56 -40.51 -16.62
C PHE A 266 -16.50 -39.79 -17.47
N TRP A 267 -15.45 -40.50 -17.91
CA TRP A 267 -14.36 -39.90 -18.68
C TRP A 267 -14.73 -39.60 -20.14
N SER A 268 -15.80 -40.18 -20.69
CA SER A 268 -16.32 -39.75 -21.99
C SER A 268 -16.91 -38.34 -21.93
N LEU A 269 -17.47 -37.90 -20.79
CA LEU A 269 -17.98 -36.53 -20.63
C LEU A 269 -16.87 -35.47 -20.79
N GLN A 270 -15.63 -35.82 -20.42
CA GLN A 270 -14.48 -34.92 -20.55
C GLN A 270 -14.13 -34.58 -22.01
N LEU A 271 -14.50 -35.46 -22.96
CA LEU A 271 -14.39 -35.16 -24.39
C LEU A 271 -15.31 -34.00 -24.79
N TYR A 272 -16.56 -33.99 -24.31
CA TYR A 272 -17.50 -32.91 -24.61
C TYR A 272 -17.14 -31.60 -23.89
N PHE A 273 -16.61 -31.66 -22.66
CA PHE A 273 -16.08 -30.47 -21.97
C PHE A 273 -14.85 -29.86 -22.68
N SER A 274 -13.94 -30.70 -23.21
CA SER A 274 -12.75 -30.22 -23.91
C SER A 274 -13.00 -29.81 -25.37
N LYS A 275 -14.05 -30.35 -26.02
CA LYS A 275 -14.39 -30.08 -27.41
C LYS A 275 -15.89 -29.87 -27.66
N PRO A 276 -16.50 -28.78 -27.14
CA PRO A 276 -17.90 -28.44 -27.41
C PRO A 276 -18.33 -28.44 -28.89
N PRO A 277 -17.49 -28.10 -29.89
CA PRO A 277 -17.85 -28.19 -31.31
C PRO A 277 -18.36 -29.56 -31.79
N LEU A 278 -18.15 -30.64 -31.02
CA LEU A 278 -18.70 -31.97 -31.33
C LEU A 278 -20.24 -32.01 -31.32
N PHE A 279 -20.93 -31.12 -30.60
CA PHE A 279 -22.40 -31.08 -30.57
C PHE A 279 -23.04 -30.77 -31.94
N ALA A 280 -22.29 -30.23 -32.90
CA ALA A 280 -22.76 -30.08 -34.28
C ALA A 280 -23.01 -31.42 -35.01
N ASN A 281 -22.46 -32.53 -34.50
CA ASN A 281 -22.71 -33.86 -35.06
C ASN A 281 -24.02 -34.45 -34.51
N PRO A 282 -24.90 -35.04 -35.35
CA PRO A 282 -26.11 -35.71 -34.90
C PRO A 282 -25.83 -36.81 -33.86
N GLY A 283 -26.71 -36.95 -32.87
CA GLY A 283 -26.63 -37.97 -31.80
C GLY A 283 -25.70 -37.62 -30.63
N VAL A 284 -24.71 -36.74 -30.81
CA VAL A 284 -23.74 -36.39 -29.76
C VAL A 284 -24.39 -35.74 -28.52
N PHE A 285 -25.48 -34.98 -28.72
CA PHE A 285 -26.23 -34.42 -27.60
C PHE A 285 -26.97 -35.50 -26.79
N ASP A 286 -27.48 -36.55 -27.44
CA ASP A 286 -28.12 -37.68 -26.76
C ASP A 286 -27.10 -38.46 -25.93
N ASP A 287 -25.92 -38.77 -26.48
CA ASP A 287 -24.83 -39.44 -25.77
C ASP A 287 -24.39 -38.66 -24.51
N PHE A 288 -24.20 -37.33 -24.66
CA PHE A 288 -23.87 -36.45 -23.55
C PHE A 288 -24.98 -36.40 -22.49
N ARG A 289 -26.24 -36.24 -22.92
CA ARG A 289 -27.41 -36.21 -22.03
C ARG A 289 -27.49 -37.49 -21.21
N ASP A 290 -27.32 -38.63 -21.86
CA ASP A 290 -27.44 -39.94 -21.23
C ASP A 290 -26.26 -40.23 -20.28
N GLY A 291 -25.04 -39.77 -20.64
CA GLY A 291 -23.89 -39.76 -19.73
C GLY A 291 -24.10 -38.89 -18.49
N VAL A 292 -24.60 -37.65 -18.64
CA VAL A 292 -24.91 -36.77 -17.50
C VAL A 292 -26.02 -37.35 -16.62
N ASN A 293 -27.06 -37.94 -17.22
CA ASN A 293 -28.13 -38.62 -16.50
C ASN A 293 -27.64 -39.85 -15.70
N LYS A 294 -26.58 -40.54 -16.15
CA LYS A 294 -25.91 -41.62 -15.41
C LYS A 294 -25.00 -41.08 -14.30
N VAL A 295 -24.25 -40.00 -14.53
CA VAL A 295 -23.20 -39.50 -13.60
C VAL A 295 -23.76 -38.63 -12.48
N LEU A 296 -24.69 -37.71 -12.77
CA LEU A 296 -25.19 -36.74 -11.78
C LEU A 296 -25.84 -37.39 -10.53
N PRO A 297 -26.59 -38.51 -10.63
CA PRO A 297 -27.08 -39.23 -9.46
C PRO A 297 -25.98 -39.78 -8.54
N VAL A 298 -24.84 -40.22 -9.09
CA VAL A 298 -23.70 -40.73 -8.29
C VAL A 298 -23.02 -39.60 -7.52
N ILE A 299 -22.84 -38.43 -8.15
CA ILE A 299 -22.33 -37.21 -7.49
C ILE A 299 -23.26 -36.76 -6.35
N LYS A 300 -24.59 -36.82 -6.58
CA LYS A 300 -25.61 -36.55 -5.56
C LYS A 300 -25.56 -37.55 -4.41
N GLU A 301 -25.40 -38.84 -4.70
CA GLU A 301 -25.29 -39.89 -3.67
C GLU A 301 -24.03 -39.69 -2.80
N ALA A 302 -22.88 -39.37 -3.41
CA ALA A 302 -21.66 -39.03 -2.69
C ALA A 302 -21.85 -37.80 -1.77
N THR A 303 -22.54 -36.77 -2.26
CA THR A 303 -22.87 -35.56 -1.48
C THR A 303 -23.85 -35.86 -0.33
N ALA A 304 -24.84 -36.72 -0.56
CA ALA A 304 -25.75 -37.18 0.49
C ALA A 304 -25.03 -38.02 1.56
N LYS A 305 -24.11 -38.91 1.16
CA LYS A 305 -23.29 -39.74 2.07
C LYS A 305 -22.37 -38.87 2.94
N GLU A 306 -21.63 -37.95 2.35
CA GLU A 306 -20.75 -37.01 3.05
C GLU A 306 -21.54 -36.16 4.07
N ARG A 307 -22.65 -35.57 3.64
CA ARG A 307 -23.54 -34.79 4.52
C ARG A 307 -24.17 -35.62 5.65
N ALA A 308 -24.49 -36.90 5.39
CA ALA A 308 -24.98 -37.82 6.41
C ALA A 308 -23.89 -38.17 7.44
N MET A 309 -22.63 -38.33 7.01
CA MET A 309 -21.48 -38.54 7.91
C MET A 309 -21.14 -37.30 8.75
N MET A 310 -21.28 -36.09 8.21
CA MET A 310 -21.08 -34.84 8.98
C MET A 310 -22.20 -34.57 9.99
N GLY A 311 -23.43 -35.01 9.70
CA GLY A 311 -24.57 -35.01 10.62
C GLY A 311 -25.24 -33.64 10.82
N SER A 312 -26.46 -33.66 11.37
CA SER A 312 -27.20 -32.41 11.67
C SER A 312 -26.59 -31.67 12.85
N ARG A 313 -25.71 -30.72 12.56
CA ARG A 313 -25.18 -29.76 13.55
C ARG A 313 -25.57 -28.31 13.24
N ALA A 314 -26.73 -28.13 12.62
CA ALA A 314 -27.32 -26.87 12.21
C ALA A 314 -28.55 -26.46 13.06
N SER A 315 -28.45 -26.53 14.39
CA SER A 315 -29.19 -25.67 15.31
C SER A 315 -28.53 -25.69 16.71
N ASN A 316 -28.63 -24.56 17.43
CA ASN A 316 -28.19 -24.35 18.82
C ASN A 316 -26.75 -24.76 19.19
N GLN A 317 -25.83 -23.80 19.18
CA GLN A 317 -24.63 -23.83 20.03
C GLN A 317 -24.41 -22.48 20.74
N SER A 318 -25.22 -22.23 21.77
CA SER A 318 -24.68 -21.63 22.99
C SER A 318 -24.35 -22.77 23.97
N ALA A 319 -23.22 -22.65 24.67
CA ALA A 319 -22.71 -23.57 25.70
C ALA A 319 -22.20 -24.98 25.26
N ASN A 320 -20.92 -25.21 25.56
CA ASN A 320 -20.25 -26.49 25.89
C ASN A 320 -20.15 -27.64 24.87
N LYS A 321 -18.99 -27.69 24.16
CA LYS A 321 -18.13 -28.89 23.95
C LYS A 321 -16.81 -28.43 23.32
N ARG A 322 -15.66 -28.41 24.00
CA ARG A 322 -14.79 -29.56 24.38
C ARG A 322 -14.77 -30.70 23.34
N LYS A 323 -13.58 -30.88 22.76
CA LYS A 323 -12.98 -32.10 22.20
C LYS A 323 -13.82 -32.89 21.17
N ARG A 324 -13.58 -32.59 19.89
CA ARG A 324 -13.56 -33.57 18.79
C ARG A 324 -12.45 -33.10 17.85
N GLU A 325 -11.49 -33.97 17.52
CA GLU A 325 -10.36 -33.57 16.67
C GLU A 325 -10.86 -32.98 15.35
N SER A 326 -10.29 -31.83 14.96
CA SER A 326 -10.32 -31.37 13.57
C SER A 326 -9.29 -32.17 12.80
N GLU A 327 -9.69 -32.74 11.67
CA GLU A 327 -8.81 -33.53 10.81
C GLU A 327 -7.55 -32.72 10.44
N HIS A 328 -6.38 -33.35 10.61
CA HIS A 328 -5.11 -32.79 10.19
C HIS A 328 -5.14 -32.61 8.66
N VAL A 329 -5.28 -31.37 8.20
CA VAL A 329 -4.76 -31.01 6.89
C VAL A 329 -3.26 -30.85 7.07
N GLU A 330 -2.52 -31.93 6.81
CA GLU A 330 -1.07 -31.82 6.67
C GLU A 330 -0.77 -30.84 5.52
N GLU A 331 0.08 -29.85 5.77
CA GLU A 331 0.51 -28.89 4.75
C GLU A 331 1.42 -29.61 3.74
N ILE A 332 0.81 -30.25 2.74
CA ILE A 332 1.50 -30.73 1.54
C ILE A 332 1.99 -29.50 0.78
N SER A 333 3.23 -29.13 1.07
CA SER A 333 4.22 -28.53 0.17
C SER A 333 3.65 -27.76 -1.03
N THR A 334 3.31 -26.48 -0.85
CA THR A 334 2.90 -25.58 -1.94
C THR A 334 4.04 -25.20 -2.91
N SER A 335 5.12 -25.98 -2.97
CA SER A 335 6.18 -25.85 -3.98
C SER A 335 5.78 -26.45 -5.33
N ASP A 336 4.84 -27.39 -5.34
CA ASP A 336 4.19 -27.87 -6.56
C ASP A 336 2.84 -27.19 -6.72
N TYR A 337 2.74 -26.34 -7.74
CA TYR A 337 1.44 -25.94 -8.29
C TYR A 337 0.81 -27.19 -8.90
N PHE A 338 0.02 -27.92 -8.11
CA PHE A 338 -0.67 -29.11 -8.56
C PHE A 338 -1.70 -28.73 -9.61
N PHE A 339 -1.29 -28.77 -10.87
CA PHE A 339 -2.23 -29.00 -11.96
C PHE A 339 -2.90 -30.33 -11.64
N ALA A 340 -4.19 -30.26 -11.25
CA ALA A 340 -5.05 -31.42 -11.20
C ALA A 340 -5.23 -31.97 -12.62
N LYS A 341 -4.20 -32.67 -13.12
CA LYS A 341 -4.39 -33.71 -14.09
C LYS A 341 -5.25 -34.75 -13.39
N PHE A 342 -6.50 -34.82 -13.82
CA PHE A 342 -7.43 -35.87 -13.45
C PHE A 342 -6.71 -37.22 -13.37
N LEU A 343 -6.83 -37.91 -12.24
CA LEU A 343 -6.19 -39.20 -12.06
C LEU A 343 -7.08 -40.25 -12.72
N THR A 344 -6.95 -40.37 -14.05
CA THR A 344 -7.71 -41.31 -14.88
C THR A 344 -7.36 -42.78 -14.62
N SER A 345 -7.06 -43.18 -13.39
CA SER A 345 -6.99 -44.59 -13.02
C SER A 345 -8.40 -45.10 -12.69
N PRO A 346 -8.84 -46.25 -13.25
CA PRO A 346 -10.09 -46.89 -12.87
C PRO A 346 -10.22 -47.15 -11.37
N GLU A 347 -9.10 -47.38 -10.69
CA GLU A 347 -9.04 -47.69 -9.26
C GLU A 347 -9.15 -46.45 -8.34
N LEU A 348 -9.00 -45.24 -8.90
CA LEU A 348 -9.00 -43.99 -8.13
C LEU A 348 -10.28 -43.17 -8.28
N LEU A 349 -11.11 -43.41 -9.31
CA LEU A 349 -12.30 -42.60 -9.59
C LEU A 349 -13.31 -42.59 -8.41
N ASP A 350 -13.49 -43.71 -7.70
CA ASP A 350 -14.38 -43.76 -6.53
C ASP A 350 -13.85 -42.90 -5.35
N LEU A 351 -12.52 -42.77 -5.22
CA LEU A 351 -11.86 -41.91 -4.24
C LEU A 351 -11.93 -40.43 -4.68
N GLU A 352 -11.72 -40.14 -5.96
CA GLU A 352 -11.91 -38.80 -6.53
C GLU A 352 -13.37 -38.33 -6.34
N ILE A 353 -14.37 -39.19 -6.57
CA ILE A 353 -15.80 -38.84 -6.36
C ILE A 353 -16.15 -38.62 -4.89
N ALA A 354 -15.46 -39.28 -3.96
CA ALA A 354 -15.63 -38.99 -2.53
C ALA A 354 -15.15 -37.58 -2.16
N ASP A 355 -14.10 -37.08 -2.81
CA ASP A 355 -13.56 -35.74 -2.58
C ASP A 355 -14.56 -34.61 -2.92
N THR A 356 -14.51 -33.52 -2.14
CA THR A 356 -15.41 -32.37 -2.29
C THR A 356 -14.94 -31.41 -3.38
N HIS A 357 -13.63 -31.27 -3.61
CA HIS A 357 -13.08 -30.38 -4.62
C HIS A 357 -13.26 -30.95 -6.03
N PHE A 358 -13.05 -32.24 -6.23
CA PHE A 358 -13.31 -32.94 -7.49
C PHE A 358 -14.79 -32.84 -7.90
N ARG A 359 -15.73 -33.13 -6.99
CA ARG A 359 -17.17 -32.94 -7.22
C ARG A 359 -17.51 -31.50 -7.63
N ARG A 360 -16.90 -30.50 -7.00
CA ARG A 360 -17.05 -29.08 -7.37
C ARG A 360 -16.48 -28.77 -8.75
N GLN A 361 -15.33 -29.31 -9.11
CA GLN A 361 -14.71 -29.14 -10.43
C GLN A 361 -15.62 -29.71 -11.52
N PHE A 362 -16.12 -30.94 -11.35
CA PHE A 362 -17.05 -31.57 -12.29
C PHE A 362 -18.35 -30.76 -12.43
N LEU A 363 -19.00 -30.42 -11.32
CA LEU A 363 -20.25 -29.63 -11.34
C LEU A 363 -20.05 -28.25 -11.97
N PHE A 364 -18.89 -27.61 -11.76
CA PHE A 364 -18.58 -26.32 -12.36
C PHE A 364 -18.29 -26.44 -13.88
N GLN A 365 -17.55 -27.46 -14.33
CA GLN A 365 -17.37 -27.75 -15.76
C GLN A 365 -18.71 -28.02 -16.45
N LEU A 366 -19.59 -28.80 -15.82
CA LEU A 366 -20.95 -29.05 -16.30
C LEU A 366 -21.76 -27.75 -16.43
N LEU A 367 -21.74 -26.88 -15.42
CA LEU A 367 -22.43 -25.59 -15.48
C LEU A 367 -21.89 -24.66 -16.57
N ILE A 368 -20.57 -24.60 -16.78
CA ILE A 368 -19.95 -23.82 -17.87
C ILE A 368 -20.47 -24.32 -19.23
N LEU A 369 -20.44 -25.63 -19.47
CA LEU A 369 -20.89 -26.20 -20.74
C LEU A 369 -22.40 -26.02 -20.97
N LEU A 370 -23.24 -26.30 -19.96
CA LEU A 370 -24.69 -26.16 -20.08
C LEU A 370 -25.10 -24.69 -20.35
N ASN A 371 -24.46 -23.74 -19.66
CA ASN A 371 -24.71 -22.31 -19.89
C ASN A 371 -24.21 -21.85 -21.29
N HIS A 372 -23.13 -22.44 -21.80
CA HIS A 372 -22.68 -22.23 -23.18
C HIS A 372 -23.70 -22.79 -24.20
N LEU A 373 -24.25 -23.99 -23.99
CA LEU A 373 -25.25 -24.61 -24.88
C LEU A 373 -26.55 -23.79 -24.98
N LEU A 374 -26.99 -23.13 -23.90
CA LEU A 374 -28.15 -22.23 -23.94
C LEU A 374 -27.99 -21.04 -24.90
N THR A 375 -26.75 -20.65 -25.24
CA THR A 375 -26.51 -19.60 -26.25
C THR A 375 -26.87 -20.02 -27.68
N PHE A 376 -27.07 -21.32 -27.93
CA PHE A 376 -27.39 -21.90 -29.24
C PHE A 376 -28.89 -22.22 -29.44
N THR A 377 -29.76 -21.76 -28.55
CA THR A 377 -31.21 -21.85 -28.76
C THR A 377 -31.65 -20.97 -29.94
N LYS A 378 -32.76 -21.36 -30.60
CA LYS A 378 -33.28 -20.64 -31.79
C LYS A 378 -33.48 -19.13 -31.52
N THR A 379 -34.07 -18.78 -30.38
CA THR A 379 -34.34 -17.39 -29.98
C THR A 379 -33.06 -16.60 -29.71
N THR A 380 -32.04 -17.19 -29.07
CA THR A 380 -30.77 -16.50 -28.86
C THR A 380 -30.01 -16.29 -30.18
N LYS A 381 -30.04 -17.27 -31.09
CA LYS A 381 -29.46 -17.13 -32.44
C LYS A 381 -30.08 -16.00 -33.26
N GLU A 382 -31.39 -15.77 -33.14
CA GLU A 382 -32.10 -14.67 -33.81
C GLU A 382 -31.60 -13.28 -33.35
N THR A 383 -30.95 -13.17 -32.18
CA THR A 383 -30.35 -11.91 -31.70
C THR A 383 -28.92 -11.64 -32.22
N TRP A 384 -28.32 -12.57 -32.97
CA TRP A 384 -26.96 -12.43 -33.49
C TRP A 384 -26.91 -11.46 -34.69
N SER A 385 -26.57 -10.21 -34.41
CA SER A 385 -26.75 -9.07 -35.33
C SER A 385 -25.73 -8.96 -36.47
N THR A 386 -24.62 -9.73 -36.49
CA THR A 386 -23.53 -9.53 -37.47
C THR A 386 -22.91 -10.83 -37.96
N SER A 387 -22.96 -11.06 -39.28
CA SER A 387 -22.43 -12.27 -39.96
C SER A 387 -20.89 -12.39 -40.01
N ARG A 388 -20.14 -11.49 -39.35
CA ARG A 388 -18.65 -11.44 -39.41
C ARG A 388 -17.95 -12.46 -38.50
N ASN A 389 -18.62 -13.01 -37.50
CA ASN A 389 -18.02 -13.91 -36.50
C ASN A 389 -18.39 -15.39 -36.71
N ARG A 390 -18.48 -15.83 -37.97
CA ARG A 390 -18.86 -17.21 -38.35
C ARG A 390 -18.00 -18.32 -37.72
N SER A 391 -16.79 -18.00 -37.25
CA SER A 391 -15.89 -18.91 -36.52
C SER A 391 -16.25 -19.13 -35.04
N LEU A 392 -17.06 -18.26 -34.42
CA LEU A 392 -17.53 -18.39 -33.04
C LEU A 392 -18.87 -19.17 -32.95
N HIS A 393 -19.53 -19.36 -34.08
CA HIS A 393 -20.85 -19.99 -34.14
C HIS A 393 -20.73 -21.46 -34.56
N MET A 394 -20.86 -22.37 -33.58
CA MET A 394 -21.07 -23.79 -33.85
C MET A 394 -22.39 -23.99 -34.63
N ASP A 395 -22.35 -24.86 -35.65
CA ASP A 395 -23.54 -25.23 -36.43
C ASP A 395 -24.40 -26.28 -35.70
N PHE A 396 -24.87 -25.88 -34.52
CA PHE A 396 -25.69 -26.67 -33.61
C PHE A 396 -26.82 -25.77 -33.13
N THR A 397 -28.07 -26.25 -33.14
CA THR A 397 -29.23 -25.49 -32.65
C THR A 397 -29.96 -26.32 -31.61
N LEU A 398 -30.00 -25.83 -30.37
CA LEU A 398 -30.65 -26.52 -29.28
C LEU A 398 -32.19 -26.43 -29.43
N GLY A 399 -32.85 -27.59 -29.48
CA GLY A 399 -34.30 -27.71 -29.61
C GLY A 399 -35.04 -27.29 -28.33
N GLY A 400 -36.35 -27.05 -28.45
CA GLY A 400 -37.20 -26.63 -27.32
C GLY A 400 -37.16 -27.58 -26.11
N PRO A 401 -37.39 -28.90 -26.29
CA PRO A 401 -37.31 -29.89 -25.20
C PRO A 401 -35.89 -30.04 -24.63
N GLU A 402 -34.87 -29.95 -25.48
CA GLU A 402 -33.46 -30.04 -25.09
C GLU A 402 -33.05 -28.84 -24.22
N ALA A 403 -33.47 -27.64 -24.59
CA ALA A 403 -33.26 -26.42 -23.80
C ALA A 403 -33.93 -26.48 -22.42
N GLN A 404 -35.11 -27.09 -22.32
CA GLN A 404 -35.78 -27.35 -21.04
C GLN A 404 -34.95 -28.31 -20.17
N TRP A 405 -34.48 -29.43 -20.73
CA TRP A 405 -33.61 -30.37 -20.01
C TRP A 405 -32.29 -29.71 -19.56
N VAL A 406 -31.67 -28.88 -20.39
CA VAL A 406 -30.46 -28.13 -20.02
C VAL A 406 -30.73 -27.19 -18.84
N GLN A 407 -31.84 -26.43 -18.88
CA GLN A 407 -32.21 -25.52 -17.80
C GLN A 407 -32.52 -26.24 -16.49
N GLU A 408 -33.21 -27.38 -16.54
CA GLU A 408 -33.43 -28.23 -15.36
C GLU A 408 -32.12 -28.78 -14.80
N THR A 409 -31.20 -29.18 -15.67
CA THR A 409 -29.91 -29.78 -15.26
C THR A 409 -28.99 -28.74 -14.64
N ILE A 410 -29.02 -27.49 -15.11
CA ILE A 410 -28.38 -26.34 -14.44
C ILE A 410 -28.94 -26.16 -13.02
N ASN A 411 -30.27 -26.19 -12.85
CA ASN A 411 -30.91 -26.05 -11.54
C ASN A 411 -30.51 -27.21 -10.59
N LYS A 412 -30.48 -28.45 -11.10
CA LYS A 412 -30.01 -29.63 -10.35
C LYS A 412 -28.55 -29.46 -9.92
N ALA A 413 -27.65 -29.09 -10.83
CA ALA A 413 -26.22 -28.91 -10.54
C ALA A 413 -25.95 -27.78 -9.54
N PHE A 414 -26.66 -26.64 -9.62
CA PHE A 414 -26.57 -25.58 -8.62
C PHE A 414 -27.05 -26.02 -7.24
N GLU A 415 -28.09 -26.85 -7.16
CA GLU A 415 -28.59 -27.35 -5.89
C GLU A 415 -27.59 -28.34 -5.25
N GLU A 416 -26.97 -29.23 -6.03
CA GLU A 416 -25.89 -30.09 -5.52
C GLU A 416 -24.65 -29.28 -5.08
N LEU A 417 -24.27 -28.21 -5.80
CA LEU A 417 -23.21 -27.28 -5.35
C LEU A 417 -23.54 -26.61 -4.01
N ARG A 418 -24.79 -26.16 -3.80
CA ARG A 418 -25.22 -25.58 -2.52
C ARG A 418 -25.14 -26.57 -1.36
N GLN A 419 -25.35 -27.85 -1.65
CA GLN A 419 -25.34 -28.93 -0.66
C GLN A 419 -23.93 -29.49 -0.38
N THR A 420 -22.97 -29.28 -1.28
CA THR A 420 -21.57 -29.75 -1.15
C THR A 420 -20.79 -28.91 -0.15
N ALA A 421 -20.36 -29.49 0.98
CA ALA A 421 -19.49 -28.82 1.95
C ALA A 421 -18.06 -28.57 1.39
N PRO A 422 -17.26 -27.66 1.98
CA PRO A 422 -17.60 -26.63 2.98
C PRO A 422 -18.15 -25.34 2.34
N ASN A 423 -19.11 -24.67 2.98
CA ASN A 423 -19.71 -23.40 2.51
C ASN A 423 -20.36 -23.43 1.10
N GLY A 424 -20.99 -24.55 0.71
CA GLY A 424 -21.57 -24.76 -0.62
C GLY A 424 -22.48 -23.64 -1.14
N ARG A 425 -23.28 -22.99 -0.27
CA ARG A 425 -24.12 -21.84 -0.65
C ARG A 425 -23.32 -20.65 -1.19
N ALA A 426 -22.31 -20.21 -0.45
CA ALA A 426 -21.44 -19.10 -0.86
C ALA A 426 -20.63 -19.45 -2.12
N PHE A 427 -20.21 -20.72 -2.25
CA PHE A 427 -19.57 -21.21 -3.47
C PHE A 427 -20.52 -21.15 -4.68
N ALA A 428 -21.77 -21.59 -4.53
CA ALA A 428 -22.79 -21.53 -5.58
C ALA A 428 -23.15 -20.09 -6.00
N GLU A 429 -23.25 -19.16 -5.05
CA GLU A 429 -23.45 -17.73 -5.31
C GLU A 429 -22.26 -17.11 -6.07
N THR A 430 -21.04 -17.52 -5.72
CA THR A 430 -19.81 -17.13 -6.43
C THR A 430 -19.80 -17.67 -7.86
N VAL A 431 -20.14 -18.95 -8.06
CA VAL A 431 -20.26 -19.59 -9.38
C VAL A 431 -21.32 -18.90 -10.24
N ALA A 432 -22.49 -18.57 -9.69
CA ALA A 432 -23.53 -17.82 -10.42
C ALA A 432 -23.02 -16.45 -10.87
N THR A 433 -22.30 -15.74 -10.01
CA THR A 433 -21.68 -14.44 -10.33
C THR A 433 -20.62 -14.56 -11.43
N ILE A 434 -19.82 -15.63 -11.43
CA ILE A 434 -18.82 -15.91 -12.47
C ILE A 434 -19.49 -16.18 -13.82
N LEU A 435 -20.56 -16.99 -13.86
CA LEU A 435 -21.24 -17.35 -15.10
C LEU A 435 -21.97 -16.15 -15.75
N GLU A 436 -22.54 -15.23 -14.96
CA GLU A 436 -23.13 -13.99 -15.50
C GLU A 436 -22.06 -13.01 -16.03
N ARG A 437 -20.87 -12.98 -15.42
CA ARG A 437 -19.70 -12.26 -15.96
C ARG A 437 -19.22 -12.87 -17.27
N GLU A 438 -19.14 -14.21 -17.37
CA GLU A 438 -18.73 -14.90 -18.60
C GLU A 438 -19.72 -14.65 -19.75
N LYS A 439 -21.02 -14.64 -19.47
CA LYS A 439 -22.06 -14.25 -20.45
C LYS A 439 -21.85 -12.82 -20.97
N SER A 440 -21.48 -11.88 -20.09
CA SER A 440 -21.15 -10.50 -20.48
C SER A 440 -19.87 -10.44 -21.32
N TRP A 441 -18.86 -11.23 -20.99
CA TRP A 441 -17.60 -11.36 -21.72
C TRP A 441 -17.76 -11.95 -23.13
N VAL A 442 -18.58 -13.01 -23.26
CA VAL A 442 -18.95 -13.62 -24.55
C VAL A 442 -19.74 -12.62 -25.41
N LYS A 443 -20.66 -11.84 -24.83
CA LYS A 443 -21.36 -10.77 -25.56
C LYS A 443 -20.38 -9.73 -26.13
N TRP A 444 -19.47 -9.22 -25.31
CA TRP A 444 -18.46 -8.23 -25.74
C TRP A 444 -17.51 -8.79 -26.83
N LYS A 445 -17.13 -10.08 -26.74
CA LYS A 445 -16.39 -10.76 -27.82
C LYS A 445 -17.18 -10.82 -29.14
N ASN A 446 -18.46 -11.16 -29.08
CA ASN A 446 -19.34 -11.20 -30.25
C ASN A 446 -19.51 -9.81 -30.89
N GLU A 447 -19.44 -8.74 -30.10
CA GLU A 447 -19.44 -7.33 -30.52
C GLU A 447 -18.06 -6.84 -31.06
N LEU A 448 -17.18 -7.78 -31.44
CA LEU A 448 -15.83 -7.55 -31.97
C LEU A 448 -14.83 -6.92 -30.99
N CYS A 449 -15.01 -7.15 -29.68
CA CYS A 449 -14.11 -6.64 -28.63
C CYS A 449 -13.91 -5.12 -28.74
N GLN A 450 -14.99 -4.35 -28.74
CA GLN A 450 -14.88 -2.88 -28.78
C GLN A 450 -13.95 -2.38 -27.66
N PRO A 451 -13.01 -1.46 -27.93
CA PRO A 451 -12.13 -0.90 -26.91
C PRO A 451 -12.91 -0.41 -25.69
N PHE A 452 -12.41 -0.75 -24.49
CA PHE A 452 -12.97 -0.23 -23.23
C PHE A 452 -12.62 1.24 -23.01
N ASP A 453 -11.60 1.72 -23.72
CA ASP A 453 -11.13 3.10 -23.70
C ASP A 453 -12.18 4.00 -24.34
N LYS A 454 -12.91 4.74 -23.50
CA LYS A 454 -13.68 5.90 -23.98
C LYS A 454 -12.69 6.93 -24.52
N GLU A 455 -13.02 7.54 -25.65
CA GLU A 455 -12.20 8.64 -26.16
C GLU A 455 -12.05 9.74 -25.09
N PRO A 456 -10.87 10.39 -24.99
CA PRO A 456 -10.67 11.48 -24.06
C PRO A 456 -11.76 12.51 -24.24
N TRP A 457 -12.42 12.90 -23.14
CA TRP A 457 -13.50 13.87 -23.18
C TRP A 457 -13.03 15.13 -23.91
N SER A 458 -13.78 15.53 -24.93
CA SER A 458 -13.55 16.72 -25.72
C SER A 458 -14.87 17.45 -25.97
N VAL A 459 -14.79 18.76 -26.10
CA VAL A 459 -15.89 19.64 -26.49
C VAL A 459 -15.41 20.51 -27.65
N GLU A 460 -16.32 20.83 -28.57
CA GLU A 460 -16.04 21.74 -29.66
C GLU A 460 -16.26 23.19 -29.18
N ILE A 461 -15.19 23.98 -29.15
CA ILE A 461 -15.22 25.41 -28.85
C ILE A 461 -14.59 26.11 -30.04
N ASP A 462 -15.29 27.10 -30.61
CA ASP A 462 -14.87 27.87 -31.79
C ASP A 462 -14.38 27.02 -32.99
N GLY A 463 -15.03 25.87 -33.23
CA GLY A 463 -14.70 24.97 -34.35
C GLY A 463 -13.42 24.14 -34.14
N ARG A 464 -12.89 24.09 -32.91
CA ARG A 464 -11.75 23.24 -32.53
C ARG A 464 -12.17 22.29 -31.41
N GLN A 465 -11.86 21.00 -31.56
CA GLN A 465 -11.98 20.07 -30.43
C GLN A 465 -10.89 20.37 -29.39
N VAL A 466 -11.33 20.63 -28.16
CA VAL A 466 -10.47 20.93 -27.01
C VAL A 466 -10.78 19.95 -25.88
N GLY A 467 -9.74 19.55 -25.13
CA GLY A 467 -9.86 18.58 -24.04
C GLY A 467 -10.47 19.17 -22.77
N LEU A 468 -10.78 18.30 -21.80
CA LEU A 468 -11.42 18.68 -20.52
C LEU A 468 -10.78 19.89 -19.83
N GLU A 469 -9.45 19.96 -19.80
CA GLU A 469 -8.74 21.06 -19.18
C GLU A 469 -8.94 22.40 -19.91
N GLU A 470 -8.90 22.40 -21.24
CA GLU A 470 -8.98 23.63 -22.03
C GLU A 470 -10.42 24.14 -22.11
N ALA A 471 -11.41 23.23 -22.21
CA ALA A 471 -12.82 23.58 -22.16
C ALA A 471 -13.27 24.13 -20.79
N THR A 472 -12.80 23.55 -19.68
CA THR A 472 -13.13 24.01 -18.32
C THR A 472 -12.26 25.17 -17.86
N ARG A 473 -11.40 25.74 -18.71
CA ARG A 473 -10.40 26.75 -18.31
C ARG A 473 -11.03 28.00 -17.70
N GLU A 474 -12.10 28.53 -18.29
CA GLU A 474 -12.78 29.73 -17.76
C GLU A 474 -13.53 29.45 -16.45
N GLU A 475 -14.20 28.30 -16.34
CA GLU A 475 -14.87 27.89 -15.10
C GLU A 475 -13.86 27.65 -13.98
N ARG A 476 -12.75 26.97 -14.27
CA ARG A 476 -11.62 26.78 -13.33
C ARG A 476 -10.93 28.11 -12.97
N GLN A 477 -11.01 29.13 -13.83
CA GLN A 477 -10.50 30.47 -13.52
C GLN A 477 -11.47 31.21 -12.58
N LYS A 478 -12.77 31.16 -12.82
CA LYS A 478 -13.79 31.69 -11.89
C LYS A 478 -13.79 30.99 -10.53
N LEU A 479 -13.55 29.67 -10.50
CA LEU A 479 -13.36 28.90 -9.26
C LEU A 479 -12.01 29.16 -8.55
N ARG A 480 -11.13 29.97 -9.14
CA ARG A 480 -9.88 30.48 -8.52
C ARG A 480 -9.98 31.95 -8.12
N GLU A 481 -11.09 32.62 -8.42
CA GLU A 481 -11.39 33.92 -7.84
C GLU A 481 -11.86 33.68 -6.40
N ASP A 482 -11.18 34.27 -5.42
CA ASP A 482 -11.57 34.11 -4.02
C ASP A 482 -13.02 34.59 -3.84
N PRO A 483 -13.87 33.84 -3.11
CA PRO A 483 -15.24 34.26 -2.87
C PRO A 483 -15.23 35.59 -2.11
N LYS A 484 -16.21 36.45 -2.42
CA LYS A 484 -16.42 37.72 -1.70
C LYS A 484 -16.34 37.48 -0.20
N GLU A 485 -15.51 38.27 0.50
CA GLU A 485 -15.32 38.13 1.95
C GLU A 485 -16.68 38.05 2.66
N TRP A 486 -16.79 37.07 3.56
CA TRP A 486 -18.04 36.77 4.23
C TRP A 486 -18.39 37.91 5.19
N GLU A 487 -19.59 38.49 5.00
CA GLU A 487 -19.99 39.75 5.64
C GLU A 487 -20.09 39.68 7.17
N TRP A 488 -20.17 38.47 7.73
CA TRP A 488 -20.38 38.21 9.16
C TRP A 488 -19.20 37.46 9.75
N ALA A 489 -18.30 38.18 10.43
CA ALA A 489 -17.02 37.63 10.93
C ALA A 489 -17.13 36.36 11.81
N LEU A 490 -18.29 36.08 12.41
CA LEU A 490 -18.57 34.85 13.17
C LEU A 490 -19.59 33.91 12.49
N GLY A 491 -19.65 33.92 11.16
CA GLY A 491 -20.47 33.00 10.37
C GLY A 491 -21.94 33.42 10.22
N SER A 492 -22.52 34.15 11.18
CA SER A 492 -23.86 34.72 11.05
C SER A 492 -23.98 36.11 11.67
N GLU A 493 -24.95 36.89 11.17
CA GLU A 493 -25.32 38.22 11.66
C GLU A 493 -25.55 38.22 13.19
N PRO A 494 -26.41 37.37 13.78
CA PRO A 494 -26.65 37.41 15.23
C PRO A 494 -25.43 37.04 16.08
N LEU A 495 -24.56 36.12 15.62
CA LEU A 495 -23.35 35.75 16.35
C LEU A 495 -22.31 36.88 16.31
N THR A 496 -22.17 37.52 15.15
CA THR A 496 -21.26 38.66 14.96
C THR A 496 -21.72 39.83 15.84
N ASP A 497 -23.03 40.12 15.88
CA ASP A 497 -23.63 41.11 16.77
C ASP A 497 -23.41 40.81 18.26
N ILE A 498 -23.68 39.58 18.71
CA ILE A 498 -23.51 39.16 20.11
C ILE A 498 -22.04 39.32 20.54
N TRP A 499 -21.09 38.96 19.69
CA TRP A 499 -19.66 39.13 19.98
C TRP A 499 -19.21 40.59 19.95
N ALA A 500 -19.81 41.41 19.08
CA ALA A 500 -19.62 42.86 19.06
C ALA A 500 -20.22 43.56 20.30
N MET A 501 -21.13 42.92 21.06
CA MET A 501 -21.55 43.42 22.37
C MET A 501 -20.41 43.45 23.39
N GLY A 502 -19.37 42.63 23.20
CA GLY A 502 -18.07 42.84 23.82
C GLY A 502 -17.91 42.43 25.29
N TYR A 503 -18.90 41.74 25.88
CA TYR A 503 -18.75 41.14 27.21
C TYR A 503 -17.74 39.99 27.17
N ARG A 504 -16.59 40.15 27.82
CA ARG A 504 -15.48 39.17 27.78
C ARG A 504 -14.90 38.83 29.14
N GLU A 505 -15.19 39.61 30.18
CA GLU A 505 -14.75 39.36 31.55
C GLU A 505 -15.91 39.42 32.57
N LEU A 506 -15.73 38.77 33.71
CA LEU A 506 -16.72 38.81 34.81
C LEU A 506 -16.86 40.22 35.43
N SER A 507 -15.85 41.07 35.23
CA SER A 507 -15.82 42.50 35.55
C SER A 507 -16.81 43.33 34.71
N ASP A 508 -17.07 42.94 33.45
CA ASP A 508 -18.06 43.59 32.57
C ASP A 508 -19.50 43.43 33.09
N LEU A 509 -19.75 42.40 33.90
CA LEU A 509 -21.03 42.16 34.59
C LEU A 509 -21.07 42.82 35.99
N ALA A 510 -19.92 43.12 36.58
CA ALA A 510 -19.80 43.69 37.92
C ALA A 510 -19.98 45.22 37.96
N SER A 511 -19.87 45.89 36.81
CA SER A 511 -20.19 47.32 36.64
C SER A 511 -21.30 47.49 35.60
N PRO A 512 -22.59 47.49 35.99
CA PRO A 512 -23.69 47.75 35.08
C PRO A 512 -23.44 49.06 34.32
N PHE A 513 -23.61 49.03 33.00
CA PHE A 513 -23.36 50.17 32.12
C PHE A 513 -24.22 51.38 32.56
N GLN A 514 -23.61 52.30 33.30
CA GLN A 514 -24.18 53.64 33.52
C GLN A 514 -23.81 54.49 32.30
N PRO A 515 -24.79 54.88 31.46
CA PRO A 515 -24.50 55.77 30.34
C PRO A 515 -24.04 57.13 30.88
N GLY A 516 -22.77 57.46 30.63
CA GLY A 516 -22.28 58.83 30.74
C GLY A 516 -22.96 59.72 29.69
N ASP A 517 -22.88 61.03 29.88
CA ASP A 517 -23.50 62.00 28.96
C ASP A 517 -22.86 61.89 27.56
N VAL A 518 -23.63 62.08 26.48
CA VAL A 518 -23.18 61.85 25.09
C VAL A 518 -21.93 62.67 24.75
N LYS A 519 -21.81 63.83 25.40
CA LYS A 519 -20.67 64.76 25.34
C LYS A 519 -19.32 64.15 25.78
N ASP A 520 -19.31 63.23 26.74
CA ASP A 520 -18.08 62.57 27.20
C ASP A 520 -17.56 61.55 26.18
N PHE A 521 -18.44 60.91 25.42
CA PHE A 521 -18.05 60.03 24.31
C PHE A 521 -17.49 60.83 23.13
N VAL A 522 -18.10 61.98 22.78
CA VAL A 522 -17.54 62.90 21.76
C VAL A 522 -16.13 63.37 22.15
N LYS A 523 -15.90 63.66 23.44
CA LYS A 523 -14.56 64.02 23.94
C LYS A 523 -13.54 62.90 23.76
N LYS A 524 -13.92 61.62 23.96
CA LYS A 524 -13.06 60.45 23.71
C LYS A 524 -12.79 60.23 22.22
N ILE A 525 -13.81 60.38 21.38
CA ILE A 525 -13.68 60.31 19.91
C ILE A 525 -12.63 61.32 19.42
N LYS A 526 -12.72 62.58 19.87
CA LYS A 526 -11.73 63.63 19.56
C LYS A 526 -10.31 63.30 20.06
N GLN A 527 -10.19 62.64 21.21
CA GLN A 527 -8.89 62.19 21.72
C GLN A 527 -8.26 61.09 20.85
N GLU A 528 -9.04 60.13 20.36
CA GLU A 528 -8.53 59.12 19.42
C GLU A 528 -8.18 59.73 18.05
N ASP A 529 -8.99 60.66 17.52
CA ASP A 529 -8.63 61.41 16.30
C ASP A 529 -7.31 62.18 16.45
N THR A 530 -7.09 62.82 17.60
CA THR A 530 -5.83 63.51 17.90
C THR A 530 -4.65 62.53 17.93
N ARG A 531 -4.84 61.30 18.44
CA ARG A 531 -3.81 60.25 18.45
C ARG A 531 -3.52 59.72 17.05
N ILE A 532 -4.55 59.48 16.24
CA ILE A 532 -4.44 59.09 14.83
C ILE A 532 -3.64 60.15 14.06
N GLU A 533 -3.97 61.44 14.23
CA GLU A 533 -3.29 62.52 13.53
C GLU A 533 -1.83 62.69 13.98
N MET A 534 -1.55 62.57 15.29
CA MET A 534 -0.17 62.56 15.81
C MET A 534 0.64 61.36 15.27
N ARG A 535 0.05 60.17 15.17
CA ARG A 535 0.70 58.98 14.60
C ARG A 535 0.98 59.15 13.11
N LYS A 536 0.00 59.66 12.33
CA LYS A 536 0.17 59.99 10.90
C LYS A 536 1.29 61.02 10.70
N LYS A 537 1.36 62.08 11.52
CA LYS A 537 2.46 63.08 11.51
C LYS A 537 3.84 62.49 11.89
N PHE A 538 3.88 61.55 12.84
CA PHE A 538 5.13 60.85 13.23
C PHE A 538 5.66 59.95 12.11
N LEU A 539 4.77 59.19 11.45
CA LEU A 539 5.12 58.32 10.32
C LEU A 539 5.64 59.15 9.14
N ALA A 540 4.99 60.28 8.81
CA ALA A 540 5.43 61.19 7.76
C ALA A 540 6.86 61.71 8.00
N ARG A 541 7.17 62.25 9.20
CA ARG A 541 8.53 62.69 9.57
C ARG A 541 9.56 61.56 9.54
N THR A 542 9.14 60.34 9.85
CA THR A 542 10.02 59.16 9.82
C THR A 542 10.34 58.75 8.38
N ALA A 543 9.35 58.81 7.48
CA ALA A 543 9.54 58.58 6.04
C ALA A 543 10.44 59.66 5.41
N GLU A 544 10.25 60.94 5.74
CA GLU A 544 11.11 62.04 5.29
C GLU A 544 12.58 61.83 5.73
N ARG A 545 12.82 61.49 7.01
CA ARG A 545 14.16 61.15 7.51
C ARG A 545 14.78 59.96 6.77
N ARG A 546 13.99 58.92 6.50
CA ARG A 546 14.45 57.72 5.78
C ARG A 546 14.83 58.04 4.33
N SER A 547 14.04 58.87 3.65
CA SER A 547 14.33 59.39 2.31
C SER A 547 15.58 60.28 2.29
N ALA A 548 15.76 61.14 3.30
CA ALA A 548 16.96 61.97 3.44
C ALA A 548 18.23 61.13 3.67
N MET A 549 18.17 60.08 4.50
CA MET A 549 19.30 59.15 4.67
C MET A 549 19.62 58.36 3.39
N GLN A 550 18.62 57.95 2.61
CA GLN A 550 18.84 57.29 1.32
C GLN A 550 19.49 58.25 0.28
N LYS A 551 19.09 59.52 0.24
CA LYS A 551 19.75 60.54 -0.59
C LYS A 551 21.18 60.85 -0.15
N ALA A 552 21.49 60.77 1.14
CA ALA A 552 22.85 60.96 1.67
C ALA A 552 23.78 59.77 1.43
N ALA A 553 23.25 58.58 1.10
CA ALA A 553 24.02 57.34 0.92
C ALA A 553 24.42 57.03 -0.54
N SER A 554 24.21 57.96 -1.48
CA SER A 554 24.52 57.78 -2.91
C SER A 554 25.89 58.37 -3.28
N PRO A 555 26.84 57.59 -3.84
CA PRO A 555 28.12 58.12 -4.34
C PRO A 555 27.92 58.97 -5.60
N ALA A 556 28.72 60.03 -5.77
CA ALA A 556 28.66 60.88 -6.96
C ALA A 556 29.23 60.19 -8.22
N PRO A 557 28.66 60.42 -9.42
CA PRO A 557 29.20 59.90 -10.68
C PRO A 557 30.43 60.72 -11.14
N PRO A 558 31.39 60.10 -11.87
CA PRO A 558 32.55 60.80 -12.42
C PRO A 558 32.19 61.69 -13.62
N PRO A 559 32.99 62.72 -13.93
CA PRO A 559 32.70 63.68 -14.99
C PRO A 559 32.97 63.11 -16.39
N VAL A 560 32.07 63.41 -17.33
CA VAL A 560 32.26 63.11 -18.76
C VAL A 560 33.04 64.26 -19.40
N ILE A 561 34.20 63.96 -19.99
CA ILE A 561 34.98 64.90 -20.78
C ILE A 561 34.54 64.80 -22.24
N THR A 562 34.04 65.90 -22.79
CA THR A 562 33.79 66.08 -24.22
C THR A 562 35.07 66.52 -24.94
N VAL A 563 35.48 65.78 -25.97
CA VAL A 563 36.37 66.30 -27.03
C VAL A 563 35.75 65.96 -28.39
N THR A 564 35.58 67.00 -29.19
CA THR A 564 35.15 66.98 -30.58
C THR A 564 36.30 66.62 -31.51
N GLU A 565 36.04 65.92 -32.62
CA GLU A 565 36.45 66.39 -33.95
C GLU A 565 35.78 65.60 -35.09
N LYS A 566 35.56 66.30 -36.20
CA LYS A 566 35.09 65.81 -37.51
C LYS A 566 36.15 66.25 -38.52
N GLU A 567 36.49 65.42 -39.50
CA GLU A 567 36.83 65.92 -40.84
C GLU A 567 36.63 64.85 -41.93
N ASP A 568 36.38 65.33 -43.15
CA ASP A 568 35.91 64.57 -44.33
C ASP A 568 36.99 64.42 -45.43
N LYS A 569 36.71 63.55 -46.43
CA LYS A 569 37.23 63.43 -47.83
C LYS A 569 38.09 62.18 -48.14
N ALA A 570 38.15 61.63 -49.37
CA ALA A 570 37.23 61.61 -50.53
C ALA A 570 37.77 60.63 -51.64
N ASP A 571 36.86 60.01 -52.40
CA ASP A 571 36.93 59.48 -53.79
C ASP A 571 38.13 58.72 -54.43
N GLY A 572 37.82 57.67 -55.21
CA GLY A 572 38.70 57.13 -56.29
C GLY A 572 38.49 55.65 -56.74
N PRO A 573 37.99 55.34 -57.96
CA PRO A 573 37.72 53.97 -58.48
C PRO A 573 38.81 53.49 -59.51
N PRO A 574 38.65 52.50 -60.44
CA PRO A 574 37.54 51.54 -60.74
C PRO A 574 37.95 50.06 -61.07
N GLY A 575 36.98 49.19 -61.44
CA GLY A 575 37.26 47.95 -62.20
C GLY A 575 36.13 46.88 -62.26
N ALA A 576 35.63 46.57 -63.47
CA ALA A 576 34.81 45.39 -63.83
C ALA A 576 35.61 44.50 -64.84
N PRO A 577 35.24 43.26 -65.26
CA PRO A 577 33.94 42.94 -65.91
C PRO A 577 33.36 41.48 -65.87
N SER A 578 32.05 41.38 -66.16
CA SER A 578 31.26 40.40 -66.98
C SER A 578 31.49 38.86 -67.09
N THR A 579 30.39 38.20 -67.54
CA THR A 579 30.18 36.81 -68.05
C THR A 579 29.79 35.74 -67.00
N GLY A 580 28.80 34.86 -67.20
CA GLY A 580 27.72 34.83 -68.22
C GLY A 580 27.28 33.39 -68.60
N SER A 581 26.00 33.03 -68.40
CA SER A 581 25.33 31.92 -69.11
C SER A 581 23.81 31.93 -68.90
N THR A 582 23.05 31.69 -69.96
CA THR A 582 21.57 31.68 -70.06
C THR A 582 21.13 30.50 -70.93
N LEU A 583 19.91 29.96 -70.80
CA LEU A 583 19.16 29.38 -71.93
C LEU A 583 17.64 29.22 -71.66
N HIS A 584 16.86 29.52 -72.69
CA HIS A 584 15.40 29.42 -72.95
C HIS A 584 15.29 29.40 -74.52
N PRO A 585 14.15 29.45 -75.28
CA PRO A 585 12.70 29.44 -74.97
C PRO A 585 11.81 28.61 -75.99
N SER A 586 10.49 28.89 -76.07
CA SER A 586 9.56 28.75 -77.24
C SER A 586 8.95 27.35 -77.59
N LEU A 587 7.83 27.14 -78.33
CA LEU A 587 6.58 27.89 -78.73
C LEU A 587 5.49 26.84 -79.24
N PRO A 588 4.26 27.17 -79.75
CA PRO A 588 3.05 26.28 -79.70
C PRO A 588 2.36 25.89 -81.04
N ALA A 589 1.31 25.03 -81.01
CA ALA A 589 0.04 25.11 -81.81
C ALA A 589 -0.97 23.92 -81.57
N LYS A 590 -2.27 24.12 -81.89
CA LYS A 590 -3.41 23.13 -81.99
C LYS A 590 -3.68 22.77 -83.49
N PRO A 591 -4.71 21.98 -83.96
CA PRO A 591 -5.80 21.21 -83.31
C PRO A 591 -6.15 19.78 -83.89
N GLY A 592 -7.05 19.03 -83.22
CA GLY A 592 -7.92 17.93 -83.77
C GLY A 592 -7.28 16.53 -83.96
N SER A 593 -8.00 15.39 -83.91
CA SER A 593 -9.40 15.06 -83.56
C SER A 593 -9.57 13.57 -83.15
N THR A 594 -10.68 13.28 -82.45
CA THR A 594 -11.21 11.99 -81.89
C THR A 594 -11.48 10.85 -82.90
N PRO A 595 -11.94 9.62 -82.51
CA PRO A 595 -12.46 9.13 -81.20
C PRO A 595 -11.65 7.94 -80.61
N ALA A 596 -12.01 7.20 -79.56
CA ALA A 596 -13.25 7.07 -78.73
C ALA A 596 -12.87 6.79 -77.23
N ALA A 597 -13.72 6.44 -76.25
CA ALA A 597 -15.15 6.07 -76.21
C ALA A 597 -15.82 6.51 -74.86
N THR A 598 -16.63 5.63 -74.23
CA THR A 598 -17.56 5.87 -73.09
C THR A 598 -17.74 4.59 -72.24
N PRO A 599 -18.36 4.58 -71.02
CA PRO A 599 -19.32 5.56 -70.44
C PRO A 599 -19.17 5.97 -68.95
N THR A 600 -20.04 6.90 -68.53
CA THR A 600 -20.28 7.45 -67.16
C THR A 600 -21.59 6.88 -66.54
N PRO A 601 -22.00 7.17 -65.27
CA PRO A 601 -22.73 8.44 -64.97
C PRO A 601 -22.65 9.02 -63.49
N THR A 602 -22.65 10.38 -63.38
CA THR A 602 -23.46 11.31 -62.50
C THR A 602 -23.82 11.02 -61.01
N THR A 603 -24.06 11.96 -60.06
CA THR A 603 -23.99 13.45 -59.87
C THR A 603 -24.35 13.84 -58.41
N SER A 604 -23.91 15.02 -57.89
CA SER A 604 -24.59 15.93 -56.92
C SER A 604 -23.58 16.83 -56.15
N THR A 605 -23.11 17.96 -56.69
CA THR A 605 -23.58 19.36 -56.46
C THR A 605 -23.33 20.00 -55.08
N ALA A 606 -22.52 21.07 -55.08
CA ALA A 606 -22.42 22.11 -54.04
C ALA A 606 -22.25 23.50 -54.72
N PRO A 607 -22.83 24.61 -54.21
CA PRO A 607 -22.74 25.94 -54.81
C PRO A 607 -21.67 26.86 -54.20
N ALA A 608 -21.38 27.97 -54.89
CA ALA A 608 -20.25 28.88 -54.69
C ALA A 608 -20.52 30.08 -53.74
N PRO A 609 -19.48 30.78 -53.23
CA PRO A 609 -19.62 31.98 -52.39
C PRO A 609 -19.89 33.27 -53.18
N ALA A 610 -20.47 34.27 -52.50
CA ALA A 610 -20.86 35.57 -53.05
C ALA A 610 -19.93 36.74 -52.63
N ALA A 611 -20.19 37.92 -53.20
CA ALA A 611 -19.30 39.07 -53.33
C ALA A 611 -19.02 39.91 -52.05
N PRO A 612 -17.96 40.73 -52.01
CA PRO A 612 -17.56 41.54 -50.86
C PRO A 612 -18.28 42.89 -50.76
N THR A 613 -18.36 43.45 -49.55
CA THR A 613 -18.83 44.83 -49.25
C THR A 613 -17.96 45.48 -48.14
N PRO A 614 -17.98 46.82 -47.97
CA PRO A 614 -16.72 47.57 -47.85
C PRO A 614 -16.29 48.03 -46.43
N VAL A 615 -15.03 48.47 -46.39
CA VAL A 615 -14.30 49.04 -45.23
C VAL A 615 -14.86 50.39 -44.78
N PRO A 616 -15.12 50.61 -43.47
CA PRO A 616 -15.33 51.94 -42.89
C PRO A 616 -14.01 52.70 -42.64
N ALA A 617 -14.05 54.03 -42.77
CA ALA A 617 -12.92 54.95 -42.58
C ALA A 617 -12.44 55.05 -41.11
N PRO A 618 -11.19 55.50 -40.86
CA PRO A 618 -10.61 55.52 -39.51
C PRO A 618 -11.23 56.59 -38.60
N ALA A 619 -11.58 56.17 -37.38
CA ALA A 619 -12.05 57.05 -36.30
C ALA A 619 -10.85 57.68 -35.53
N PRO A 620 -11.06 58.78 -34.77
CA PRO A 620 -9.97 59.66 -34.36
C PRO A 620 -9.06 59.10 -33.26
N VAL A 621 -7.80 59.57 -33.26
CA VAL A 621 -6.83 59.38 -32.18
C VAL A 621 -7.40 59.98 -30.88
N GLN A 622 -7.72 59.12 -29.90
CA GLN A 622 -7.89 59.56 -28.52
C GLN A 622 -6.54 59.53 -27.79
N PRO A 623 -6.29 60.49 -26.87
CA PRO A 623 -5.00 60.61 -26.20
C PRO A 623 -4.73 59.41 -25.30
N SER A 624 -3.47 58.97 -25.25
CA SER A 624 -3.01 57.92 -24.35
C SER A 624 -3.28 58.30 -22.89
N VAL A 625 -4.25 57.63 -22.27
CA VAL A 625 -4.45 57.67 -20.81
C VAL A 625 -3.16 57.18 -20.15
N PRO A 626 -2.55 57.94 -19.21
CA PRO A 626 -1.39 57.45 -18.50
C PRO A 626 -1.78 56.20 -17.71
N ALA A 627 -0.97 55.15 -17.79
CA ALA A 627 -1.18 53.93 -17.01
C ALA A 627 -1.34 54.28 -15.52
N PRO A 628 -2.28 53.65 -14.79
CA PRO A 628 -2.47 53.94 -13.38
C PRO A 628 -1.17 53.66 -12.64
N VAL A 629 -0.60 54.69 -12.03
CA VAL A 629 0.52 54.54 -11.09
C VAL A 629 0.03 53.63 -9.98
N GLN A 630 0.61 52.43 -9.88
CA GLN A 630 0.32 51.54 -8.76
C GLN A 630 0.58 52.32 -7.47
N PRO A 631 -0.41 52.48 -6.57
CA PRO A 631 -0.15 53.10 -5.29
C PRO A 631 0.90 52.24 -4.57
N ALA A 632 1.95 52.90 -4.04
CA ALA A 632 2.93 52.22 -3.21
C ALA A 632 2.20 51.46 -2.09
N PRO A 633 2.62 50.23 -1.74
CA PRO A 633 1.87 49.38 -0.81
C PRO A 633 1.60 50.13 0.48
N VAL A 634 0.31 50.33 0.78
CA VAL A 634 -0.13 50.99 2.00
C VAL A 634 0.20 50.07 3.16
N ILE A 635 1.34 50.34 3.81
CA ILE A 635 1.69 49.73 5.09
C ILE A 635 0.66 50.24 6.10
N VAL A 636 -0.36 49.42 6.37
CA VAL A 636 -1.36 49.71 7.39
C VAL A 636 -0.66 49.71 8.74
N ASP A 637 -0.49 50.89 9.34
CA ASP A 637 0.10 51.02 10.66
C ASP A 637 -0.88 50.45 11.69
N GLU A 638 -0.50 49.32 12.29
CA GLU A 638 -1.32 48.53 13.21
C GLU A 638 -1.83 49.36 14.41
N GLN A 639 -1.09 50.41 14.82
CA GLN A 639 -1.56 51.36 15.82
C GLN A 639 -2.65 52.31 15.29
N ILE A 640 -2.56 52.80 14.04
CA ILE A 640 -3.65 53.60 13.44
C ILE A 640 -4.92 52.77 13.34
N ALA A 641 -4.84 51.52 12.85
CA ALA A 641 -6.00 50.63 12.77
C ALA A 641 -6.67 50.45 14.15
N LYS A 642 -5.87 50.22 15.21
CA LYS A 642 -6.36 50.09 16.58
C LYS A 642 -6.98 51.38 17.15
N TYR A 643 -6.50 52.56 16.77
CA TYR A 643 -7.14 53.82 17.16
C TYR A 643 -8.43 54.08 16.37
N GLU A 644 -8.50 53.70 15.10
CA GLU A 644 -9.70 53.80 14.26
C GLU A 644 -10.80 52.80 14.72
N GLU A 645 -10.42 51.60 15.17
CA GLU A 645 -11.31 50.64 15.85
C GLU A 645 -11.86 51.22 17.18
N ASN A 646 -10.98 51.76 18.04
CA ASN A 646 -11.40 52.41 19.29
C ASN A 646 -12.32 53.61 19.06
N LYS A 647 -12.03 54.45 18.06
CA LYS A 647 -12.91 55.57 17.66
C LYS A 647 -14.29 55.06 17.25
N THR A 648 -14.34 54.00 16.44
CA THR A 648 -15.58 53.37 15.99
C THR A 648 -16.38 52.81 17.17
N ARG A 649 -15.72 52.13 18.11
CA ARG A 649 -16.33 51.63 19.36
C ARG A 649 -16.95 52.75 20.21
N TRP A 650 -16.24 53.87 20.41
CA TRP A 650 -16.79 55.02 21.12
C TRP A 650 -17.96 55.68 20.37
N GLY A 651 -17.93 55.69 19.04
CA GLY A 651 -19.02 56.17 18.20
C GLY A 651 -20.31 55.36 18.38
N TRP A 652 -20.22 54.03 18.31
CA TRP A 652 -21.38 53.16 18.54
C TRP A 652 -21.94 53.28 19.97
N LEU A 653 -21.09 53.46 20.98
CA LEU A 653 -21.51 53.71 22.37
C LEU A 653 -22.24 55.05 22.53
N ALA A 654 -21.76 56.11 21.87
CA ALA A 654 -22.44 57.40 21.85
C ALA A 654 -23.81 57.32 21.17
N LEU A 655 -23.88 56.68 19.99
CA LEU A 655 -25.13 56.49 19.24
C LEU A 655 -26.15 55.64 20.00
N ARG A 656 -25.73 54.54 20.65
CA ARG A 656 -26.64 53.73 21.47
C ARG A 656 -27.18 54.52 22.67
N THR A 657 -26.31 55.25 23.38
CA THR A 657 -26.72 56.09 24.51
C THR A 657 -27.70 57.18 24.09
N ALA A 658 -27.40 57.88 22.99
CA ALA A 658 -28.27 58.92 22.44
C ALA A 658 -29.59 58.35 21.89
N ARG A 659 -29.60 57.14 21.32
CA ARG A 659 -30.84 56.47 20.86
C ARG A 659 -31.78 56.22 22.04
N ASP A 660 -31.24 55.73 23.14
CA ASP A 660 -32.04 55.30 24.30
C ASP A 660 -32.55 56.49 25.15
N GLN A 661 -31.92 57.67 25.04
CA GLN A 661 -32.28 58.89 25.81
C GLN A 661 -32.85 60.04 24.97
N HIS A 662 -32.47 60.17 23.69
CA HIS A 662 -32.73 61.33 22.83
C HIS A 662 -33.15 60.93 21.40
N LEU A 663 -33.92 59.84 21.27
CA LEU A 663 -34.39 59.25 20.00
C LEU A 663 -34.94 60.28 18.99
N GLN A 664 -35.64 61.31 19.49
CA GLN A 664 -36.28 62.37 18.71
C GLN A 664 -35.33 63.18 17.80
N HIS A 665 -34.03 63.26 18.12
CA HIS A 665 -33.08 64.03 17.30
C HIS A 665 -32.54 63.25 16.09
N PHE A 666 -32.63 61.92 16.09
CA PHE A 666 -32.09 61.08 15.01
C PHE A 666 -32.69 61.42 13.63
N GLY A 667 -33.95 61.87 13.59
CA GLY A 667 -34.60 62.33 12.36
C GLY A 667 -34.01 63.63 11.76
N LYS A 668 -33.26 64.42 12.54
CA LYS A 668 -32.69 65.71 12.09
C LYS A 668 -31.25 65.61 11.56
N ILE A 669 -30.50 64.59 11.97
CA ILE A 669 -29.02 64.59 11.89
C ILE A 669 -28.48 63.79 10.69
N GLY A 670 -29.35 63.10 9.95
CA GLY A 670 -28.95 62.39 8.73
C GLY A 670 -27.96 61.24 9.01
N ALA A 671 -26.85 61.18 8.27
CA ALA A 671 -25.93 60.04 8.21
C ALA A 671 -25.01 59.84 9.44
N GLY A 672 -25.52 60.09 10.66
CA GLY A 672 -24.88 59.65 11.91
C GLY A 672 -23.75 60.51 12.46
N ASP A 673 -23.73 61.82 12.17
CA ASP A 673 -22.73 62.73 12.77
C ASP A 673 -22.99 62.94 14.27
N ILE A 674 -22.10 62.36 15.08
CA ILE A 674 -22.17 62.32 16.54
C ILE A 674 -21.87 63.69 17.17
N GLU A 675 -21.13 64.56 16.48
CA GLU A 675 -20.84 65.91 16.98
C GLU A 675 -22.05 66.83 16.82
N LEU A 676 -22.76 66.74 15.69
CA LEU A 676 -24.04 67.43 15.47
C LEU A 676 -25.12 66.92 16.43
N LEU A 677 -25.15 65.60 16.70
CA LEU A 677 -26.05 65.00 17.69
C LEU A 677 -25.85 65.57 19.10
N ALA A 678 -24.60 65.69 19.55
CA ALA A 678 -24.31 66.28 20.86
C ALA A 678 -24.70 67.78 20.94
N GLN A 679 -24.54 68.53 19.84
CA GLN A 679 -24.91 69.95 19.79
C GLN A 679 -26.43 70.18 19.85
N GLU A 680 -27.24 69.39 19.14
CA GLU A 680 -28.70 69.53 19.18
C GLU A 680 -29.29 69.03 20.52
N ILE A 681 -28.66 68.04 21.17
CA ILE A 681 -29.00 67.64 22.55
C ILE A 681 -28.70 68.77 23.55
N GLU A 682 -27.54 69.41 23.45
CA GLU A 682 -27.15 70.51 24.34
C GLU A 682 -28.06 71.74 24.14
N LYS A 683 -28.47 72.02 22.90
CA LYS A 683 -29.46 73.04 22.56
C LYS A 683 -30.87 72.71 23.09
N GLU A 684 -31.33 71.47 23.00
CA GLU A 684 -32.59 71.05 23.64
C GLU A 684 -32.54 71.29 25.15
N LYS A 685 -31.40 70.98 25.80
CA LYS A 685 -31.22 71.18 27.23
C LYS A 685 -31.30 72.67 27.63
N GLU A 686 -30.65 73.55 26.88
CA GLU A 686 -30.79 75.00 27.07
C GLU A 686 -32.22 75.52 26.83
N GLU A 687 -32.93 74.98 25.83
CA GLU A 687 -34.33 75.34 25.55
C GLU A 687 -35.26 74.83 26.67
N ARG A 688 -35.00 73.63 27.22
CA ARG A 688 -35.72 73.08 28.39
C ARG A 688 -35.45 73.86 29.67
N GLU A 689 -34.22 74.27 29.94
CA GLU A 689 -33.91 75.11 31.11
C GLU A 689 -34.60 76.48 31.00
N LYS A 690 -34.67 77.07 29.80
CA LYS A 690 -35.45 78.30 29.53
C LYS A 690 -36.97 78.10 29.62
N ALA A 691 -37.47 76.86 29.47
CA ALA A 691 -38.88 76.51 29.64
C ALA A 691 -39.23 76.20 31.11
N ALA A 692 -38.37 75.48 31.83
CA ALA A 692 -38.55 75.17 33.26
C ALA A 692 -38.65 76.45 34.12
N VAL A 693 -37.85 77.46 33.80
CA VAL A 693 -37.92 78.79 34.44
C VAL A 693 -39.24 79.54 34.16
N LYS A 694 -40.04 79.13 33.15
CA LYS A 694 -41.40 79.63 32.91
C LYS A 694 -42.49 78.78 33.57
N ASP A 695 -42.28 77.46 33.68
CA ASP A 695 -43.30 76.57 34.25
C ASP A 695 -43.28 76.58 35.79
N GLU A 696 -42.15 76.90 36.45
CA GLU A 696 -42.11 77.16 37.90
C GLU A 696 -42.90 78.41 38.32
N GLU A 697 -43.23 79.34 37.41
CA GLU A 697 -44.12 80.48 37.72
C GLU A 697 -45.62 80.13 37.65
N THR A 698 -46.03 78.94 37.16
CA THR A 698 -47.45 78.66 36.83
C THR A 698 -48.07 77.41 37.46
N ALA A 699 -47.30 76.51 38.11
CA ALA A 699 -47.82 75.25 38.67
C ALA A 699 -48.10 75.28 40.20
N GLY A 700 -48.67 76.38 40.71
CA GLY A 700 -48.95 76.61 42.14
C GLY A 700 -50.39 76.36 42.62
N ALA A 701 -51.09 75.33 42.12
CA ALA A 701 -52.43 74.87 42.53
C ALA A 701 -52.71 73.51 41.84
N THR A 702 -53.31 72.45 42.42
CA THR A 702 -54.26 72.27 43.52
C THR A 702 -54.26 70.78 43.97
N ALA A 703 -54.85 70.42 45.11
CA ALA A 703 -54.86 69.05 45.66
C ALA A 703 -56.24 68.32 45.56
N GLY A 704 -56.28 66.98 45.66
CA GLY A 704 -57.55 66.25 45.92
C GLY A 704 -57.65 64.73 45.61
N THR A 705 -57.32 63.88 46.60
CA THR A 705 -58.03 62.67 47.11
C THR A 705 -58.92 61.72 46.23
N GLY A 706 -58.78 60.40 46.48
CA GLY A 706 -59.83 59.34 46.37
C GLY A 706 -59.50 58.20 45.38
N THR A 707 -59.07 56.98 45.77
CA THR A 707 -59.77 55.80 46.37
C THR A 707 -60.90 55.16 45.56
N GLU A 708 -60.67 53.94 45.01
CA GLU A 708 -61.62 52.81 45.02
C GLU A 708 -60.92 51.47 44.70
N GLU A 709 -61.54 50.34 45.09
CA GLU A 709 -60.98 48.98 45.09
C GLU A 709 -62.10 47.94 44.75
N VAL A 710 -61.71 46.66 44.60
CA VAL A 710 -62.54 45.43 44.70
C VAL A 710 -63.13 44.84 43.40
N THR A 711 -62.70 43.62 43.06
CA THR A 711 -63.49 42.37 42.86
C THR A 711 -62.62 41.34 42.11
N ALA A 712 -62.73 40.01 42.19
CA ALA A 712 -63.23 38.99 43.13
C ALA A 712 -63.41 37.69 42.28
N GLY A 713 -63.05 36.49 42.76
CA GLY A 713 -63.43 35.24 42.05
C GLY A 713 -62.47 34.04 42.12
N SER A 714 -62.62 33.20 43.15
CA SER A 714 -62.21 31.77 43.17
C SER A 714 -63.35 30.91 42.54
N PRO A 715 -63.37 29.52 42.50
CA PRO A 715 -62.62 28.57 43.34
C PRO A 715 -62.31 27.11 42.84
N MET A 716 -61.49 26.38 43.64
CA MET A 716 -61.65 24.96 44.11
C MET A 716 -61.58 23.75 43.13
N VAL A 717 -61.27 22.48 43.49
CA VAL A 717 -60.93 21.67 44.72
C VAL A 717 -59.75 20.72 44.32
N GLY A 718 -58.66 20.46 45.08
CA GLY A 718 -58.47 19.55 46.25
C GLY A 718 -58.07 18.10 45.82
N THR A 719 -57.29 17.28 46.55
CA THR A 719 -56.81 17.37 47.95
C THR A 719 -55.65 16.39 48.25
N GLN A 720 -54.72 16.79 49.16
CA GLN A 720 -53.97 15.96 50.15
C GLN A 720 -52.88 14.96 49.66
N THR A 721 -51.76 14.67 50.37
CA THR A 721 -51.35 15.00 51.77
C THR A 721 -49.81 14.90 51.99
N THR A 722 -49.22 15.82 52.78
CA THR A 722 -48.11 15.69 53.80
C THR A 722 -46.79 14.92 53.49
N GLU A 723 -45.59 15.26 54.01
CA GLU A 723 -45.16 16.24 55.03
C GLU A 723 -43.64 16.59 54.94
N GLU A 724 -43.29 17.78 55.42
CA GLU A 724 -42.09 18.25 56.19
C GLU A 724 -40.75 17.46 56.27
N ALA A 725 -39.57 18.06 56.55
CA ALA A 725 -39.12 19.47 56.54
C ALA A 725 -37.56 19.56 56.58
N LYS A 726 -37.03 20.75 56.26
CA LYS A 726 -35.61 21.19 56.37
C LYS A 726 -35.28 21.66 57.82
N PRO A 727 -34.02 21.88 58.27
CA PRO A 727 -33.08 22.85 57.67
C PRO A 727 -31.55 22.54 57.77
N ALA A 728 -30.74 23.52 57.33
CA ALA A 728 -29.25 23.59 57.36
C ALA A 728 -28.83 24.80 58.26
N PRO A 729 -27.61 25.43 58.23
CA PRO A 729 -26.33 25.14 57.53
C PRO A 729 -25.03 25.42 58.38
N GLU A 730 -23.87 25.60 57.71
CA GLU A 730 -22.64 26.37 58.10
C GLU A 730 -21.63 25.83 59.16
N ALA A 731 -20.32 26.17 59.22
CA ALA A 731 -19.28 26.61 58.22
C ALA A 731 -17.83 26.76 58.82
N VAL A 732 -16.80 26.99 57.96
CA VAL A 732 -15.50 27.73 58.14
C VAL A 732 -14.15 27.07 58.68
N SER A 733 -13.06 27.26 57.90
CA SER A 733 -11.56 27.39 58.12
C SER A 733 -10.57 26.37 58.79
N LYS A 734 -9.55 25.93 57.98
CA LYS A 734 -8.04 26.06 58.08
C LYS A 734 -7.29 26.30 59.43
N PRO A 735 -5.94 26.02 59.57
CA PRO A 735 -5.10 24.84 59.23
C PRO A 735 -4.13 24.40 60.42
N PRO A 736 -2.80 24.09 60.31
CA PRO A 736 -2.20 22.77 60.65
C PRO A 736 -1.16 22.70 61.81
N GLN A 737 -0.85 21.49 62.35
CA GLN A 737 0.48 20.97 62.79
C GLN A 737 0.42 19.62 63.57
N GLU A 738 1.55 18.88 63.61
CA GLU A 738 1.88 17.73 64.51
C GLU A 738 2.29 18.26 65.93
N PRO A 739 2.68 17.47 66.99
CA PRO A 739 3.01 16.04 67.07
C PRO A 739 2.65 15.24 68.38
N GLU A 740 3.07 13.95 68.39
CA GLU A 740 3.55 13.07 69.51
C GLU A 740 2.77 12.70 70.83
N THR A 741 2.41 11.41 70.90
CA THR A 741 2.65 10.39 71.98
C THR A 741 2.10 10.45 73.42
N SER A 742 1.51 9.33 73.87
CA SER A 742 1.98 8.50 75.02
C SER A 742 1.32 7.08 74.99
N LYS A 743 2.08 5.97 75.08
CA LYS A 743 2.31 5.04 76.24
C LYS A 743 1.03 4.38 76.81
N THR A 744 0.93 3.10 77.21
CA THR A 744 1.82 2.08 77.87
C THR A 744 1.36 0.64 77.53
N ALA A 745 2.00 -0.52 77.81
CA ALA A 745 3.37 -1.00 78.15
C ALA A 745 3.29 -2.58 78.29
N LYS A 746 4.27 -3.25 78.94
CA LYS A 746 4.43 -4.71 79.18
C LYS A 746 5.04 -5.50 78.00
N ASP A 747 6.37 -5.67 77.88
CA ASP A 747 7.42 -6.25 78.77
C ASP A 747 7.38 -7.80 78.77
N ALA A 748 8.46 -8.58 78.68
CA ALA A 748 9.91 -8.35 78.48
C ALA A 748 10.50 -9.64 77.81
N GLU A 749 11.30 -9.56 76.74
CA GLU A 749 12.77 -9.34 76.67
C GLU A 749 13.62 -10.62 76.89
N GLY A 750 14.54 -10.91 75.96
CA GLY A 750 15.32 -12.16 75.93
C GLY A 750 16.05 -12.38 74.59
N ASP A 751 17.22 -11.77 74.44
CA ASP A 751 18.04 -11.68 73.23
C ASP A 751 18.09 -12.91 72.30
N VAL A 752 17.65 -12.73 71.05
CA VAL A 752 18.05 -13.60 69.92
C VAL A 752 18.85 -12.79 68.90
N LYS A 753 20.15 -12.75 69.19
CA LYS A 753 21.30 -12.57 68.29
C LYS A 753 21.02 -12.45 66.80
N MET A 754 21.80 -11.56 66.17
CA MET A 754 22.27 -11.75 64.79
C MET A 754 22.67 -13.22 64.53
N ARG A 755 21.91 -13.88 63.66
CA ARG A 755 22.40 -14.90 62.72
C ARG A 755 22.36 -14.20 61.36
N ARG A 756 23.42 -14.14 60.53
CA ARG A 756 24.60 -15.03 60.44
C ARG A 756 24.23 -16.50 60.61
N LEU A 757 23.21 -16.89 59.83
CA LEU A 757 23.35 -17.93 58.84
C LEU A 757 23.51 -17.14 57.51
N SER A 758 24.55 -17.27 56.68
CA SER A 758 25.65 -18.25 56.68
C SER A 758 25.18 -19.70 56.82
N MET A 759 24.05 -20.02 56.21
CA MET A 759 24.17 -20.95 55.10
C MET A 759 24.56 -20.10 53.90
N VAL A 760 25.69 -20.45 53.28
CA VAL A 760 25.81 -20.24 51.83
C VAL A 760 24.81 -21.24 51.25
N GLU A 761 23.55 -20.85 51.09
CA GLU A 761 22.75 -21.51 50.07
C GLU A 761 23.55 -21.35 48.79
N ALA A 762 24.01 -22.48 48.24
CA ALA A 762 24.69 -22.47 46.95
C ALA A 762 23.75 -21.73 46.00
N PRO A 763 24.18 -20.60 45.40
CA PRO A 763 23.24 -19.70 44.78
C PRO A 763 22.49 -20.44 43.70
N SER A 764 21.17 -20.27 43.66
CA SER A 764 20.31 -21.01 42.74
C SER A 764 20.87 -20.85 41.32
N PRO A 765 21.13 -21.95 40.59
CA PRO A 765 21.84 -21.88 39.32
C PRO A 765 21.12 -20.96 38.35
N LEU A 766 21.87 -20.14 37.62
CA LEU A 766 21.32 -19.16 36.70
C LEU A 766 20.34 -19.81 35.72
N LYS A 767 19.11 -19.26 35.65
CA LYS A 767 18.14 -19.69 34.66
C LYS A 767 18.65 -19.32 33.28
N ARG A 768 18.81 -20.30 32.38
CA ARG A 768 19.22 -20.03 31.00
C ARG A 768 18.03 -19.55 30.18
N VAL A 769 18.13 -18.37 29.58
CA VAL A 769 17.10 -17.78 28.72
C VAL A 769 17.68 -17.67 27.33
N LEU A 770 16.99 -18.26 26.34
CA LEU A 770 17.40 -18.16 24.95
C LEU A 770 16.63 -17.03 24.27
N VAL A 771 17.35 -16.08 23.68
CA VAL A 771 16.80 -14.94 22.95
C VAL A 771 17.12 -15.10 21.48
N THR A 772 16.10 -15.28 20.63
CA THR A 772 16.31 -15.31 19.18
C THR A 772 16.24 -13.90 18.60
N GLY A 773 17.09 -13.57 17.63
CA GLY A 773 17.24 -12.20 17.14
C GLY A 773 17.93 -11.29 18.14
N GLY A 774 18.71 -11.87 19.06
CA GLY A 774 19.32 -11.18 20.20
C GLY A 774 20.32 -10.09 19.81
N ALA A 775 20.95 -10.17 18.62
CA ALA A 775 21.85 -9.12 18.14
C ALA A 775 21.09 -7.94 17.49
N GLY A 776 19.79 -8.10 17.22
CA GLY A 776 18.92 -7.06 16.69
C GLY A 776 18.62 -5.93 17.69
N TYR A 777 17.91 -4.90 17.23
CA TYR A 777 17.61 -3.70 18.01
C TYR A 777 16.87 -4.01 19.33
N ILE A 778 15.67 -4.60 19.28
CA ILE A 778 14.91 -4.94 20.49
C ILE A 778 15.64 -6.04 21.28
N GLY A 779 16.19 -7.04 20.57
CA GLY A 779 16.92 -8.17 21.17
C GLY A 779 18.05 -7.72 22.09
N SER A 780 18.95 -6.85 21.62
CA SER A 780 20.09 -6.38 22.41
C SER A 780 19.67 -5.65 23.69
N HIS A 781 18.57 -4.90 23.65
CA HIS A 781 18.02 -4.22 24.83
C HIS A 781 17.32 -5.19 25.79
N VAL A 782 16.64 -6.22 25.28
CA VAL A 782 16.08 -7.32 26.10
C VAL A 782 17.20 -8.13 26.75
N VAL A 783 18.27 -8.46 26.03
CA VAL A 783 19.45 -9.15 26.58
C VAL A 783 20.07 -8.31 27.70
N TYR A 784 20.31 -7.01 27.47
CA TYR A 784 20.79 -6.09 28.49
C TYR A 784 19.88 -6.07 29.75
N ALA A 785 18.57 -5.94 29.57
CA ALA A 785 17.62 -5.97 30.67
C ALA A 785 17.66 -7.28 31.47
N LEU A 786 17.81 -8.44 30.80
CA LEU A 786 17.99 -9.73 31.47
C LEU A 786 19.28 -9.79 32.29
N GLN A 787 20.40 -9.35 31.72
CA GLN A 787 21.70 -9.34 32.41
C GLN A 787 21.68 -8.45 33.67
N ASN A 788 21.04 -7.28 33.58
CA ASN A 788 20.96 -6.34 34.71
C ASN A 788 20.11 -6.87 35.87
N THR A 789 19.26 -7.88 35.67
CA THR A 789 18.59 -8.56 36.81
C THR A 789 19.53 -9.44 37.63
N ARG A 790 20.70 -9.81 37.11
CA ARG A 790 21.63 -10.80 37.67
C ARG A 790 21.03 -12.21 37.94
N ARG A 791 19.81 -12.51 37.45
CA ARG A 791 19.11 -13.80 37.64
C ARG A 791 19.25 -14.79 36.48
N PHE A 792 19.69 -14.32 35.32
CA PHE A 792 19.65 -15.08 34.07
C PHE A 792 21.02 -15.20 33.41
N LYS A 793 21.27 -16.35 32.78
CA LYS A 793 22.36 -16.57 31.82
C LYS A 793 21.77 -16.52 30.42
N VAL A 794 22.25 -15.62 29.57
CA VAL A 794 21.63 -15.40 28.26
C VAL A 794 22.33 -16.20 27.17
N ILE A 795 21.53 -16.92 26.38
CA ILE A 795 21.92 -17.57 25.13
C ILE A 795 21.31 -16.74 24.00
N SER A 796 22.10 -16.31 23.03
CA SER A 796 21.60 -15.55 21.87
C SER A 796 21.71 -16.39 20.60
N ILE A 797 20.62 -16.50 19.84
CA ILE A 797 20.63 -17.06 18.47
C ILE A 797 20.29 -15.96 17.48
N ASP A 798 21.14 -15.73 16.49
CA ASP A 798 20.90 -14.74 15.43
C ASP A 798 21.63 -15.17 14.14
N ASN A 799 21.03 -15.02 12.95
CA ASN A 799 21.69 -15.33 11.68
C ASN A 799 22.50 -14.13 11.13
N HIS A 800 22.37 -12.96 11.76
CA HIS A 800 22.95 -11.69 11.36
C HIS A 800 22.48 -11.17 9.98
N HIS A 801 21.22 -11.45 9.60
CA HIS A 801 20.62 -10.92 8.38
C HIS A 801 20.42 -9.38 8.44
N ASN A 802 19.90 -8.86 9.54
CA ASN A 802 19.67 -7.41 9.76
C ASN A 802 20.07 -6.99 11.18
N SER A 803 21.25 -7.42 11.61
CA SER A 803 21.85 -7.16 12.91
C SER A 803 23.38 -7.24 12.83
N TYR A 804 24.09 -6.85 13.88
CA TYR A 804 25.55 -6.85 13.94
C TYR A 804 26.01 -7.57 15.22
N PRO A 805 26.91 -8.58 15.17
CA PRO A 805 27.37 -9.31 16.36
C PRO A 805 27.94 -8.39 17.46
N LYS A 806 28.52 -7.27 17.03
CA LYS A 806 29.08 -6.19 17.85
C LYS A 806 28.09 -5.57 18.83
N SER A 807 26.78 -5.65 18.58
CA SER A 807 25.76 -5.21 19.55
C SER A 807 25.81 -6.04 20.83
N LEU A 808 25.91 -7.38 20.74
CA LEU A 808 26.02 -8.29 21.88
C LEU A 808 27.34 -8.09 22.66
N LEU A 809 28.44 -7.84 21.94
CA LEU A 809 29.72 -7.50 22.56
C LEU A 809 29.62 -6.21 23.37
N ARG A 810 28.96 -5.19 22.83
CA ARG A 810 28.72 -3.92 23.52
C ARG A 810 27.73 -4.02 24.69
N VAL A 811 26.69 -4.85 24.58
CA VAL A 811 25.80 -5.21 25.71
C VAL A 811 26.60 -5.84 26.84
N SER A 812 27.45 -6.82 26.52
CA SER A 812 28.30 -7.51 27.50
C SER A 812 29.28 -6.54 28.19
N GLN A 813 29.91 -5.64 27.42
CA GLN A 813 30.78 -4.59 27.97
C GLN A 813 30.04 -3.63 28.90
N LEU A 814 28.84 -3.18 28.48
CA LEU A 814 28.00 -2.28 29.26
C LEU A 814 27.59 -2.93 30.60
N SER A 815 27.02 -4.13 30.57
CA SER A 815 26.59 -4.82 31.80
C SER A 815 27.77 -5.23 32.70
N LYS A 816 28.98 -5.46 32.14
CA LYS A 816 30.25 -5.62 32.90
C LYS A 816 30.68 -4.32 33.58
N SER A 817 30.54 -3.17 32.92
CA SER A 817 30.87 -1.86 33.51
C SER A 817 29.90 -1.42 34.62
N GLU A 818 28.69 -2.00 34.65
CA GLU A 818 27.65 -1.78 35.65
C GLU A 818 27.64 -2.87 36.75
N LEU A 819 28.72 -3.62 36.90
CA LEU A 819 28.90 -4.54 38.04
C LEU A 819 29.31 -3.75 39.30
N PRO A 820 28.77 -4.09 40.49
CA PRO A 820 29.20 -3.48 41.74
C PRO A 820 30.64 -3.89 42.11
N GLU A 821 31.33 -3.07 42.90
CA GLU A 821 32.61 -3.44 43.49
C GLU A 821 32.46 -4.70 44.35
N GLY A 822 33.26 -5.74 44.07
CA GLY A 822 33.16 -7.03 44.75
C GLY A 822 32.09 -7.98 44.20
N ALA A 823 31.58 -7.75 42.98
CA ALA A 823 30.66 -8.67 42.28
C ALA A 823 31.14 -10.14 42.30
N SER A 824 30.19 -11.07 42.48
CA SER A 824 30.49 -12.50 42.54
C SER A 824 30.85 -13.08 41.16
N ALA A 825 31.44 -14.28 41.14
CA ALA A 825 31.70 -15.00 39.89
C ALA A 825 30.41 -15.24 39.07
N GLN A 826 29.27 -15.41 39.74
CA GLN A 826 27.97 -15.58 39.09
C GLN A 826 27.44 -14.26 38.50
N ASP A 827 27.64 -13.13 39.19
CA ASP A 827 27.30 -11.81 38.64
C ASP A 827 28.09 -11.54 37.36
N VAL A 828 29.40 -11.85 37.36
CA VAL A 828 30.24 -11.81 36.16
C VAL A 828 29.71 -12.77 35.09
N GLU A 829 29.34 -14.00 35.43
CA GLU A 829 28.77 -14.96 34.49
C GLU A 829 27.49 -14.43 33.80
N THR A 830 26.64 -13.66 34.50
CA THR A 830 25.43 -13.06 33.90
C THR A 830 25.74 -12.11 32.74
N THR A 831 26.86 -11.40 32.82
CA THR A 831 27.28 -10.42 31.80
C THR A 831 27.84 -11.03 30.52
N GLU A 832 28.01 -12.35 30.48
CA GLU A 832 28.52 -13.07 29.32
C GLU A 832 27.41 -13.75 28.54
N ILE A 833 27.31 -13.42 27.25
CA ILE A 833 26.29 -13.93 26.34
C ILE A 833 26.86 -15.13 25.57
N ASP A 834 26.19 -16.28 25.64
CA ASP A 834 26.53 -17.45 24.81
C ASP A 834 25.89 -17.25 23.43
N ALA A 835 26.63 -16.62 22.51
CA ALA A 835 26.13 -16.18 21.20
C ALA A 835 26.40 -17.20 20.10
N HIS A 836 25.34 -17.61 19.40
CA HIS A 836 25.34 -18.60 18.32
C HIS A 836 24.87 -17.97 17.02
N LYS A 837 25.70 -18.07 15.97
CA LYS A 837 25.24 -17.80 14.60
C LYS A 837 24.40 -18.99 14.13
N CYS A 838 23.09 -18.87 14.17
CA CYS A 838 22.17 -19.93 13.77
C CYS A 838 20.95 -19.33 13.05
N ASP A 839 20.57 -19.98 11.95
CA ASP A 839 19.36 -19.66 11.19
C ASP A 839 18.20 -20.54 11.65
N LEU A 840 17.09 -19.92 12.06
CA LEU A 840 15.92 -20.63 12.55
C LEU A 840 15.10 -21.31 11.43
N THR A 841 15.38 -21.02 10.15
CA THR A 841 14.82 -21.79 9.03
C THR A 841 15.52 -23.15 8.85
N GLN A 842 16.57 -23.43 9.64
CA GLN A 842 17.36 -24.66 9.59
C GLN A 842 17.23 -25.42 10.91
N PRO A 843 16.24 -26.34 11.06
CA PRO A 843 15.95 -27.02 12.33
C PRO A 843 17.17 -27.68 12.99
N GLU A 844 18.09 -28.25 12.20
CA GLU A 844 19.31 -28.86 12.73
C GLU A 844 20.25 -27.87 13.41
N GLN A 845 20.30 -26.60 12.97
CA GLN A 845 21.10 -25.58 13.65
C GLN A 845 20.50 -25.22 15.00
N ILE A 846 19.16 -25.12 15.08
CA ILE A 846 18.46 -24.92 16.35
C ILE A 846 18.74 -26.10 17.28
N ARG A 847 18.61 -27.34 16.78
CA ARG A 847 18.86 -28.57 17.52
C ARG A 847 20.28 -28.63 18.08
N GLN A 848 21.30 -28.27 17.30
CA GLN A 848 22.69 -28.22 17.76
C GLN A 848 22.87 -27.26 18.95
N VAL A 849 22.23 -26.08 18.92
CA VAL A 849 22.31 -25.14 20.05
C VAL A 849 21.58 -25.69 21.29
N PHE A 850 20.40 -26.30 21.14
CA PHE A 850 19.67 -26.91 22.27
C PHE A 850 20.42 -28.13 22.85
N GLN A 851 21.03 -28.97 21.99
CA GLN A 851 21.86 -30.10 22.40
C GLN A 851 23.01 -29.70 23.34
N LYS A 852 23.62 -28.51 23.13
CA LYS A 852 24.69 -27.98 23.99
C LYS A 852 24.28 -27.85 25.46
N TYR A 853 23.00 -27.61 25.74
CA TYR A 853 22.47 -27.41 27.11
C TYR A 853 21.67 -28.62 27.63
N GLY A 854 21.26 -29.53 26.75
CA GLY A 854 20.49 -30.73 27.10
C GLY A 854 19.02 -30.46 27.40
N LYS A 855 18.27 -31.54 27.64
CA LYS A 855 16.83 -31.47 27.96
C LYS A 855 16.60 -30.74 29.29
N GLY A 856 15.64 -29.81 29.29
CA GLY A 856 15.37 -28.92 30.43
C GLY A 856 16.49 -27.91 30.74
N GLY A 857 17.58 -27.89 29.98
CA GLY A 857 18.74 -27.03 30.23
C GLY A 857 18.52 -25.54 29.93
N ILE A 858 17.48 -25.24 29.15
CA ILE A 858 16.99 -23.89 28.82
C ILE A 858 15.64 -23.69 29.52
N TRP A 859 15.52 -22.63 30.31
CA TRP A 859 14.35 -22.39 31.16
C TRP A 859 13.15 -21.83 30.38
N GLY A 860 13.42 -21.02 29.36
CA GLY A 860 12.43 -20.42 28.47
C GLY A 860 13.07 -19.64 27.32
N VAL A 861 12.25 -19.33 26.32
CA VAL A 861 12.66 -18.63 25.09
C VAL A 861 11.97 -17.28 24.97
N ILE A 862 12.70 -16.26 24.54
CA ILE A 862 12.16 -15.00 24.03
C ILE A 862 12.38 -14.97 22.52
N HIS A 863 11.31 -15.14 21.75
CA HIS A 863 11.35 -15.24 20.29
C HIS A 863 11.13 -13.86 19.66
N ILE A 864 12.21 -13.21 19.20
CA ILE A 864 12.20 -11.87 18.57
C ILE A 864 12.56 -11.95 17.07
N ALA A 865 13.36 -12.94 16.67
CA ALA A 865 13.79 -13.14 15.28
C ALA A 865 12.61 -13.16 14.29
N ALA A 866 12.57 -12.18 13.39
CA ALA A 866 11.64 -12.08 12.28
C ALA A 866 12.16 -11.05 11.25
N TYR A 867 11.82 -11.22 9.98
CA TYR A 867 11.85 -10.13 9.02
C TYR A 867 10.67 -9.18 9.31
N LYS A 868 10.92 -7.86 9.24
CA LYS A 868 10.05 -6.85 9.86
C LYS A 868 9.66 -5.65 8.97
N ALA A 869 10.13 -5.57 7.73
CA ALA A 869 9.83 -4.45 6.85
C ALA A 869 8.47 -4.66 6.17
N VAL A 870 7.48 -3.85 6.55
CA VAL A 870 6.09 -3.98 6.04
C VAL A 870 6.04 -3.86 4.51
N GLY A 871 6.74 -2.89 3.92
CA GLY A 871 6.79 -2.70 2.46
C GLY A 871 7.40 -3.90 1.73
N GLU A 872 8.62 -4.28 2.10
CA GLU A 872 9.31 -5.46 1.56
C GLU A 872 8.47 -6.74 1.69
N SER A 873 7.71 -6.89 2.78
CA SER A 873 6.81 -8.05 2.96
C SER A 873 5.72 -8.14 1.88
N THR A 874 5.32 -7.02 1.26
CA THR A 874 4.39 -7.01 0.12
C THR A 874 5.05 -7.36 -1.21
N GLU A 875 6.36 -7.16 -1.32
CA GLU A 875 7.18 -7.45 -2.51
C GLU A 875 7.66 -8.91 -2.52
N ILE A 876 8.10 -9.44 -1.37
CA ILE A 876 8.59 -10.82 -1.20
C ILE A 876 7.82 -11.62 -0.12
N PRO A 877 6.48 -11.75 -0.21
CA PRO A 877 5.66 -12.33 0.85
C PRO A 877 6.02 -13.77 1.21
N LEU A 878 6.38 -14.61 0.23
CA LEU A 878 6.74 -16.02 0.48
C LEU A 878 7.98 -16.16 1.39
N THR A 879 8.97 -15.30 1.17
CA THR A 879 10.18 -15.22 2.03
C THR A 879 9.81 -14.83 3.45
N TYR A 880 8.85 -13.92 3.64
CA TYR A 880 8.35 -13.54 4.96
C TYR A 880 7.60 -14.68 5.65
N TYR A 881 6.74 -15.44 4.96
CA TYR A 881 6.07 -16.60 5.56
C TYR A 881 7.06 -17.72 5.92
N ALA A 882 7.98 -18.08 5.02
CA ALA A 882 9.00 -19.09 5.29
C ALA A 882 9.92 -18.69 6.47
N ASN A 883 10.39 -17.44 6.49
CA ASN A 883 11.28 -16.95 7.55
C ASN A 883 10.57 -16.74 8.89
N ASN A 884 9.34 -16.21 8.92
CA ASN A 884 8.69 -15.86 10.19
C ASN A 884 7.84 -17.00 10.74
N VAL A 885 7.03 -17.65 9.90
CA VAL A 885 6.12 -18.73 10.32
C VAL A 885 6.88 -20.06 10.38
N GLY A 886 7.61 -20.42 9.31
CA GLY A 886 8.40 -21.66 9.26
C GLY A 886 9.48 -21.76 10.35
N ALA A 887 10.16 -20.64 10.65
CA ALA A 887 11.08 -20.58 11.79
C ALA A 887 10.39 -20.70 13.16
N THR A 888 9.19 -20.11 13.33
CA THR A 888 8.43 -20.24 14.57
C THR A 888 8.06 -21.70 14.82
N VAL A 889 7.57 -22.41 13.78
CA VAL A 889 7.24 -23.85 13.86
C VAL A 889 8.49 -24.67 14.17
N SER A 890 9.59 -24.44 13.46
CA SER A 890 10.87 -25.14 13.65
C SER A 890 11.42 -24.96 15.08
N LEU A 891 11.34 -23.74 15.61
CA LEU A 891 11.74 -23.41 16.97
C LEU A 891 10.84 -24.12 18.00
N LEU A 892 9.52 -24.09 17.85
CA LEU A 892 8.57 -24.75 18.76
C LEU A 892 8.74 -26.27 18.77
N GLN A 893 9.03 -26.90 17.62
CA GLN A 893 9.33 -28.33 17.52
C GLN A 893 10.59 -28.71 18.32
N VAL A 894 11.69 -27.99 18.14
CA VAL A 894 12.94 -28.25 18.90
C VAL A 894 12.77 -27.90 20.39
N MET A 895 12.04 -26.83 20.72
CA MET A 895 11.65 -26.53 22.10
C MET A 895 10.89 -27.68 22.77
N ALA A 896 9.98 -28.35 22.04
CA ALA A 896 9.27 -29.54 22.51
C ALA A 896 10.22 -30.73 22.77
N GLU A 897 11.13 -31.00 21.83
CA GLU A 897 12.12 -32.10 21.88
C GLU A 897 13.04 -32.00 23.12
N PHE A 898 13.41 -30.76 23.50
CA PHE A 898 14.31 -30.45 24.62
C PHE A 898 13.59 -29.98 25.90
N GLU A 899 12.27 -30.18 26.00
CA GLU A 899 11.48 -29.90 27.21
C GLU A 899 11.50 -28.42 27.66
N CYS A 900 11.71 -27.50 26.72
CA CYS A 900 11.70 -26.05 26.95
C CYS A 900 10.34 -25.45 26.54
N THR A 901 9.37 -25.44 27.45
CA THR A 901 7.95 -25.21 27.11
C THR A 901 7.41 -23.84 27.53
N ARG A 902 8.29 -22.85 27.71
CA ARG A 902 7.98 -21.46 28.08
C ARG A 902 8.43 -20.51 26.98
N ILE A 903 7.51 -19.71 26.43
CA ILE A 903 7.83 -18.76 25.34
C ILE A 903 7.23 -17.36 25.59
N VAL A 904 8.06 -16.33 25.44
CA VAL A 904 7.61 -14.95 25.18
C VAL A 904 7.73 -14.72 23.68
N TYR A 905 6.61 -14.45 23.00
CA TYR A 905 6.57 -14.21 21.56
C TYR A 905 6.50 -12.72 21.24
N SER A 906 7.35 -12.25 20.33
CA SER A 906 7.32 -10.89 19.81
C SER A 906 6.28 -10.75 18.72
N SER A 907 5.11 -10.24 19.07
CA SER A 907 4.06 -9.85 18.12
C SER A 907 4.17 -8.37 17.75
N SER A 908 3.11 -7.77 17.20
CA SER A 908 3.08 -6.37 16.75
C SER A 908 1.65 -5.85 16.69
N ALA A 909 1.44 -4.55 16.92
CA ALA A 909 0.14 -3.89 16.68
C ALA A 909 -0.41 -4.09 15.24
N THR A 910 0.44 -4.42 14.26
CA THR A 910 0.03 -4.75 12.88
C THR A 910 -0.92 -5.95 12.78
N VAL A 911 -1.07 -6.76 13.83
CA VAL A 911 -2.08 -7.83 13.89
C VAL A 911 -3.51 -7.31 13.85
N TYR A 912 -3.77 -6.07 14.26
CA TYR A 912 -5.11 -5.49 14.36
C TYR A 912 -5.67 -4.95 13.03
N GLY A 913 -4.82 -4.70 12.03
CA GLY A 913 -5.23 -4.03 10.79
C GLY A 913 -5.70 -2.60 11.06
N ILE A 914 -6.80 -2.17 10.40
CA ILE A 914 -7.51 -0.93 10.73
C ILE A 914 -8.45 -1.19 11.92
N PRO A 915 -8.17 -0.66 13.12
CA PRO A 915 -8.99 -0.93 14.31
C PRO A 915 -10.32 -0.12 14.27
N PRO A 916 -11.43 -0.67 14.81
CA PRO A 916 -12.69 0.06 14.94
C PRO A 916 -12.73 0.98 16.18
N ILE A 917 -11.83 0.79 17.14
CA ILE A 917 -11.78 1.51 18.42
C ILE A 917 -10.32 1.90 18.69
N ILE A 918 -10.12 3.15 19.08
CA ILE A 918 -8.84 3.72 19.50
C ILE A 918 -9.08 4.43 20.84
N PRO A 919 -8.26 4.21 21.88
CA PRO A 919 -7.11 3.29 21.93
C PRO A 919 -7.51 1.81 21.76
N ILE A 920 -6.59 0.98 21.25
CA ILE A 920 -6.87 -0.38 20.78
C ILE A 920 -6.70 -1.42 21.91
N PRO A 921 -7.76 -2.09 22.40
CA PRO A 921 -7.64 -3.17 23.39
C PRO A 921 -7.27 -4.51 22.75
N GLU A 922 -6.69 -5.43 23.53
CA GLU A 922 -6.29 -6.78 23.06
C GLU A 922 -7.45 -7.67 22.60
N THR A 923 -8.68 -7.33 23.00
CA THR A 923 -9.93 -7.95 22.52
C THR A 923 -10.27 -7.58 21.08
N THR A 924 -9.55 -6.65 20.46
CA THR A 924 -9.72 -6.29 19.05
C THR A 924 -9.40 -7.49 18.15
N ARG A 925 -10.26 -7.74 17.17
CA ARG A 925 -10.11 -8.86 16.25
C ARG A 925 -8.81 -8.74 15.46
N LEU A 926 -8.09 -9.86 15.31
CA LEU A 926 -6.87 -9.90 14.49
C LEU A 926 -7.27 -9.89 13.00
N GLN A 927 -6.89 -8.84 12.28
CA GLN A 927 -7.20 -8.59 10.87
C GLN A 927 -6.03 -7.91 10.13
N ALA A 928 -4.82 -8.46 10.25
CA ALA A 928 -3.64 -7.93 9.59
C ALA A 928 -3.80 -7.80 8.05
N GLU A 929 -3.46 -6.62 7.52
CA GLU A 929 -3.55 -6.32 6.09
C GLU A 929 -2.29 -6.73 5.32
N SER A 930 -1.11 -6.45 5.90
CA SER A 930 0.20 -6.75 5.29
C SER A 930 0.64 -8.21 5.50
N PRO A 931 1.47 -8.78 4.61
CA PRO A 931 2.05 -10.11 4.81
C PRO A 931 2.86 -10.22 6.11
N TYR A 932 3.66 -9.20 6.46
CA TYR A 932 4.32 -9.15 7.78
C TYR A 932 3.33 -9.32 8.94
N GLY A 933 2.25 -8.52 8.98
CA GLY A 933 1.24 -8.64 10.03
C GLY A 933 0.57 -10.02 10.04
N LYS A 934 0.29 -10.59 8.86
CA LYS A 934 -0.24 -11.95 8.71
C LYS A 934 0.69 -13.01 9.29
N THR A 935 2.02 -12.89 9.12
CA THR A 935 2.97 -13.80 9.79
C THR A 935 2.88 -13.73 11.32
N LYS A 936 2.62 -12.55 11.89
CA LYS A 936 2.43 -12.37 13.34
C LYS A 936 1.12 -12.99 13.83
N VAL A 937 0.02 -12.81 13.09
CA VAL A 937 -1.26 -13.49 13.38
C VAL A 937 -1.10 -15.01 13.32
N MET A 938 -0.49 -15.55 12.26
CA MET A 938 -0.27 -16.99 12.11
C MET A 938 0.56 -17.58 13.25
N ALA A 939 1.65 -16.91 13.64
CA ALA A 939 2.49 -17.35 14.76
C ALA A 939 1.75 -17.28 16.12
N GLU A 940 0.94 -16.24 16.37
CA GLU A 940 0.06 -16.20 17.56
C GLU A 940 -0.93 -17.38 17.56
N THR A 941 -1.58 -17.68 16.42
CA THR A 941 -2.50 -18.83 16.29
C THR A 941 -1.79 -20.16 16.57
N ILE A 942 -0.63 -20.41 15.95
CA ILE A 942 0.15 -21.64 16.14
C ILE A 942 0.54 -21.83 17.61
N ILE A 943 0.98 -20.76 18.29
CA ILE A 943 1.33 -20.79 19.71
C ILE A 943 0.09 -21.02 20.58
N GLN A 944 -1.05 -20.42 20.23
CA GLN A 944 -2.32 -20.63 20.92
C GLN A 944 -2.81 -22.08 20.78
N ASP A 945 -2.78 -22.64 19.57
CA ASP A 945 -3.20 -24.02 19.30
C ASP A 945 -2.32 -25.03 20.02
N LEU A 946 -0.99 -24.82 20.05
CA LEU A 946 -0.04 -25.62 20.82
C LEU A 946 -0.35 -25.58 22.34
N CYS A 947 -0.59 -24.38 22.88
CA CYS A 947 -0.97 -24.22 24.29
C CYS A 947 -2.37 -24.80 24.59
N GLN A 948 -3.25 -24.91 23.60
CA GLN A 948 -4.58 -25.51 23.74
C GLN A 948 -4.55 -27.04 23.62
N ALA A 949 -3.62 -27.60 22.84
CA ALA A 949 -3.35 -29.03 22.76
C ALA A 949 -2.69 -29.56 24.04
N GLU A 950 -1.75 -28.81 24.61
CA GLU A 950 -0.93 -29.20 25.76
C GLU A 950 -0.97 -28.18 26.94
N PRO A 951 -2.16 -27.89 27.51
CA PRO A 951 -2.39 -26.77 28.44
C PRO A 951 -1.61 -26.83 29.76
N GLU A 952 -1.27 -28.03 30.23
CA GLU A 952 -0.45 -28.17 31.45
C GLU A 952 1.05 -27.99 31.19
N ARG A 953 1.51 -28.29 29.98
CA ARG A 953 2.92 -28.35 29.60
C ARG A 953 3.44 -27.00 29.11
N TRP A 954 2.69 -26.34 28.22
CA TRP A 954 3.12 -25.09 27.58
C TRP A 954 2.62 -23.86 28.32
N ARG A 955 3.44 -22.80 28.30
CA ARG A 955 3.06 -21.46 28.73
C ARG A 955 3.59 -20.44 27.72
N ALA A 956 2.72 -19.55 27.26
CA ALA A 956 3.05 -18.56 26.24
C ALA A 956 2.50 -17.17 26.57
N ILE A 957 3.30 -16.13 26.32
CA ILE A 957 2.85 -14.74 26.34
C ILE A 957 3.26 -14.05 25.04
N SER A 958 2.27 -13.55 24.30
CA SER A 958 2.47 -12.75 23.08
C SER A 958 2.48 -11.27 23.40
N LEU A 959 3.58 -10.58 23.10
CA LEU A 959 3.72 -9.15 23.32
C LEU A 959 3.47 -8.38 22.03
N ARG A 960 2.31 -7.71 21.94
CA ARG A 960 1.90 -6.89 20.80
C ARG A 960 2.39 -5.45 21.02
N TYR A 961 3.66 -5.22 20.70
CA TYR A 961 4.22 -3.87 20.81
C TYR A 961 3.89 -3.00 19.60
N PHE A 962 3.79 -1.69 19.84
CA PHE A 962 3.42 -0.68 18.85
C PHE A 962 4.64 -0.18 18.09
N ASN A 963 5.16 1.03 18.36
CA ASN A 963 6.32 1.59 17.66
C ASN A 963 7.53 1.77 18.59
N PRO A 964 8.48 0.81 18.65
CA PRO A 964 9.67 0.92 19.50
C PRO A 964 10.61 2.07 19.05
N ALA A 965 11.13 2.83 20.01
CA ALA A 965 11.97 4.01 19.78
C ALA A 965 13.01 4.24 20.88
N GLY A 966 13.93 5.18 20.62
CA GLY A 966 15.05 5.46 21.52
C GLY A 966 16.25 4.56 21.30
N ALA A 967 17.06 4.45 22.34
CA ALA A 967 18.27 3.63 22.41
C ALA A 967 18.64 3.47 23.90
N HIS A 968 19.79 2.86 24.20
CA HIS A 968 20.30 2.93 25.57
C HIS A 968 20.86 4.34 25.86
N PRO A 969 20.55 4.98 27.01
CA PRO A 969 20.95 6.36 27.32
C PRO A 969 22.47 6.59 27.41
N SER A 970 23.29 5.54 27.48
CA SER A 970 24.76 5.67 27.32
C SER A 970 25.18 6.01 25.87
N GLY A 971 24.35 5.68 24.88
CA GLY A 971 24.66 5.77 23.45
C GLY A 971 25.58 4.64 22.96
N VAL A 972 25.66 3.53 23.69
CA VAL A 972 26.53 2.38 23.37
C VAL A 972 25.82 1.31 22.52
N ILE A 973 24.49 1.22 22.62
CA ILE A 973 23.64 0.34 21.80
C ILE A 973 22.37 1.10 21.37
N GLY A 974 21.86 0.76 20.18
CA GLY A 974 20.67 1.34 19.55
C GLY A 974 20.28 0.60 18.27
N GLU A 975 19.34 1.16 17.50
CA GLU A 975 18.96 0.61 16.18
C GLU A 975 20.00 1.00 15.12
N ASP A 976 20.45 0.02 14.33
CA ASP A 976 21.30 0.23 13.15
C ASP A 976 20.75 -0.63 11.99
N PRO A 977 19.80 -0.08 11.22
CA PRO A 977 19.16 -0.83 10.13
C PRO A 977 20.11 -0.94 8.95
N ARG A 978 20.22 -2.12 8.35
CA ARG A 978 20.98 -2.28 7.10
C ARG A 978 20.29 -1.57 5.95
N GLY A 979 21.07 -0.83 5.15
CA GLY A 979 20.56 -0.04 4.04
C GLY A 979 19.79 1.21 4.47
N ARG A 980 18.77 1.61 3.70
CA ARG A 980 17.92 2.76 4.02
C ARG A 980 16.91 2.38 5.11
N PRO A 981 16.76 3.16 6.20
CA PRO A 981 15.73 2.87 7.19
C PRO A 981 14.32 2.98 6.62
N GLY A 982 13.49 1.95 6.84
CA GLY A 982 12.05 1.98 6.54
C GLY A 982 11.20 2.69 7.61
N ASN A 983 11.75 2.85 8.82
CA ASN A 983 11.07 3.48 9.96
C ASN A 983 11.45 4.97 10.09
N LEU A 984 10.48 5.80 10.49
CA LEU A 984 10.61 7.26 10.56
C LEU A 984 11.76 7.75 11.46
N LEU A 985 11.84 7.28 12.70
CA LEU A 985 12.83 7.79 13.67
C LEU A 985 14.29 7.50 13.26
N PRO A 986 14.68 6.26 12.89
CA PRO A 986 16.02 6.00 12.36
C PRO A 986 16.30 6.74 11.04
N LEU A 987 15.29 6.96 10.19
CA LEU A 987 15.44 7.79 8.97
C LEU A 987 15.81 9.23 9.33
N LEU A 988 15.10 9.86 10.27
CA LEU A 988 15.40 11.20 10.77
C LEU A 988 16.79 11.28 11.42
N ALA A 989 17.18 10.25 12.17
CA ALA A 989 18.51 10.18 12.78
C ALA A 989 19.61 10.05 11.70
N HIS A 990 19.42 9.20 10.69
CA HIS A 990 20.33 9.02 9.56
C HIS A 990 20.45 10.28 8.67
N MET A 991 19.37 11.05 8.48
CA MET A 991 19.41 12.34 7.79
C MET A 991 20.27 13.35 8.56
N ALA A 992 20.09 13.44 9.88
CA ALA A 992 20.84 14.39 10.71
C ALA A 992 22.36 14.09 10.81
N VAL A 993 22.79 12.82 10.67
CA VAL A 993 24.23 12.48 10.51
C VAL A 993 24.71 12.40 9.06
N GLY A 994 23.86 12.70 8.07
CA GLY A 994 24.23 12.67 6.65
C GLY A 994 24.44 11.28 6.03
N ARG A 995 23.95 10.20 6.65
CA ARG A 995 23.90 8.84 6.03
C ARG A 995 22.89 8.79 4.88
N VAL A 996 21.84 9.60 4.94
CA VAL A 996 20.78 9.76 3.92
C VAL A 996 21.05 11.07 3.19
N LYS A 997 21.09 11.04 1.84
CA LYS A 997 21.56 12.16 1.01
C LYS A 997 20.44 13.09 0.55
N GLU A 998 19.21 12.63 0.67
CA GLU A 998 18.00 13.37 0.35
C GLU A 998 17.84 14.58 1.27
N ASP A 999 17.56 15.74 0.68
CA ASP A 999 17.41 17.02 1.38
C ASP A 999 16.03 17.20 2.03
N LYS A 1000 15.10 16.26 1.80
CA LYS A 1000 13.72 16.29 2.29
C LYS A 1000 13.23 14.93 2.81
N LEU A 1001 12.43 14.98 3.87
CA LEU A 1001 11.64 13.88 4.38
C LEU A 1001 10.32 13.78 3.59
N MET A 1002 10.01 12.60 3.06
CA MET A 1002 8.73 12.31 2.43
C MET A 1002 7.68 11.97 3.51
N VAL A 1003 6.61 12.77 3.60
CA VAL A 1003 5.46 12.56 4.48
C VAL A 1003 4.33 11.94 3.67
N PHE A 1004 3.91 10.74 4.06
CA PHE A 1004 2.93 9.94 3.30
C PHE A 1004 1.51 10.27 3.78
N GLY A 1005 0.80 11.10 3.00
CA GLY A 1005 -0.55 11.59 3.30
C GLY A 1005 -0.60 12.74 4.32
N ASN A 1006 -1.55 13.65 4.09
CA ASN A 1006 -1.91 14.77 4.96
C ASN A 1006 -3.44 14.94 5.10
N ASP A 1007 -4.19 13.87 4.77
CA ASP A 1007 -5.64 13.82 4.63
C ASP A 1007 -6.26 12.63 5.41
N TYR A 1008 -5.51 12.04 6.33
CA TYR A 1008 -6.04 11.05 7.28
C TYR A 1008 -7.00 11.71 8.29
N PRO A 1009 -7.96 10.96 8.87
CA PRO A 1009 -8.86 11.45 9.92
C PRO A 1009 -8.13 11.55 11.28
N THR A 1010 -7.09 12.38 11.34
CA THR A 1010 -6.18 12.58 12.47
C THR A 1010 -5.93 14.09 12.68
N PRO A 1011 -5.42 14.54 13.84
CA PRO A 1011 -5.41 15.96 14.20
C PRO A 1011 -4.65 16.90 13.24
N ASP A 1012 -3.65 16.41 12.51
CA ASP A 1012 -2.87 17.16 11.52
C ASP A 1012 -2.88 16.51 10.12
N GLY A 1013 -3.79 15.57 9.90
CA GLY A 1013 -3.91 14.82 8.66
C GLY A 1013 -2.84 13.75 8.42
N THR A 1014 -1.82 13.62 9.27
CA THR A 1014 -0.76 12.60 9.12
C THR A 1014 -1.04 11.36 9.98
N CYS A 1015 -0.40 10.23 9.65
CA CYS A 1015 -0.49 9.00 10.44
C CYS A 1015 -0.07 9.20 11.90
N VAL A 1016 -0.89 8.67 12.83
CA VAL A 1016 -0.64 8.68 14.28
C VAL A 1016 -0.14 7.31 14.74
N ARG A 1017 0.90 7.27 15.58
CA ARG A 1017 1.49 6.03 16.12
C ARG A 1017 1.85 6.20 17.60
N ASP A 1018 1.59 5.18 18.39
CA ASP A 1018 2.02 5.10 19.79
C ASP A 1018 3.46 4.60 19.90
N TYR A 1019 4.35 5.54 20.25
CA TYR A 1019 5.77 5.30 20.39
C TYR A 1019 6.14 4.89 21.82
N LEU A 1020 6.89 3.80 21.94
CA LEU A 1020 7.33 3.21 23.20
C LEU A 1020 8.86 3.15 23.27
N HIS A 1021 9.45 3.56 24.39
CA HIS A 1021 10.91 3.50 24.54
C HIS A 1021 11.39 2.05 24.62
N VAL A 1022 12.48 1.72 23.91
CA VAL A 1022 12.97 0.34 23.74
C VAL A 1022 13.37 -0.32 25.06
N LEU A 1023 13.86 0.45 26.05
CA LEU A 1023 14.10 -0.06 27.41
C LEU A 1023 12.82 -0.34 28.20
N ASP A 1024 11.74 0.41 27.96
CA ASP A 1024 10.44 0.14 28.60
C ASP A 1024 9.89 -1.16 27.99
N LEU A 1025 9.92 -1.27 26.65
CA LEU A 1025 9.61 -2.51 25.94
C LEU A 1025 10.45 -3.71 26.43
N ALA A 1026 11.74 -3.52 26.71
CA ALA A 1026 12.59 -4.55 27.27
C ALA A 1026 12.16 -4.97 28.69
N SER A 1027 11.72 -4.04 29.55
CA SER A 1027 11.12 -4.40 30.84
C SER A 1027 9.80 -5.17 30.69
N GLY A 1028 8.99 -4.88 29.66
CA GLY A 1028 7.79 -5.65 29.35
C GLY A 1028 8.10 -7.11 29.01
N HIS A 1029 9.21 -7.38 28.31
CA HIS A 1029 9.70 -8.75 28.07
C HIS A 1029 10.16 -9.45 29.35
N LEU A 1030 10.78 -8.72 30.29
CA LEU A 1030 11.18 -9.26 31.58
C LEU A 1030 9.95 -9.64 32.44
N LEU A 1031 8.95 -8.76 32.51
CA LEU A 1031 7.70 -9.01 33.23
C LEU A 1031 6.94 -10.20 32.64
N ALA A 1032 6.84 -10.29 31.31
CA ALA A 1032 6.28 -11.45 30.64
C ALA A 1032 7.07 -12.74 30.92
N LEU A 1033 8.41 -12.68 30.94
CA LEU A 1033 9.25 -13.82 31.25
C LEU A 1033 9.03 -14.31 32.70
N ASP A 1034 8.97 -13.41 33.67
CA ASP A 1034 8.66 -13.76 35.07
C ASP A 1034 7.23 -14.32 35.20
N ALA A 1035 6.26 -13.79 34.44
CA ALA A 1035 4.89 -14.30 34.38
C ALA A 1035 4.76 -15.72 33.78
N LEU A 1036 5.79 -16.27 33.13
CA LEU A 1036 5.82 -17.69 32.70
C LEU A 1036 6.20 -18.67 33.81
N ALA A 1037 6.53 -18.18 35.02
CA ALA A 1037 6.84 -19.03 36.17
C ALA A 1037 5.64 -19.93 36.56
N PRO A 1038 5.87 -21.17 37.05
CA PRO A 1038 4.79 -22.12 37.36
C PRO A 1038 3.70 -21.60 38.30
N GLY A 1039 4.07 -20.78 39.31
CA GLY A 1039 3.14 -20.18 40.27
C GLY A 1039 2.59 -18.80 39.89
N SER A 1040 2.73 -18.38 38.63
CA SER A 1040 2.16 -17.12 38.14
C SER A 1040 0.63 -17.21 37.99
N THR A 1041 -0.07 -16.22 38.51
CA THR A 1041 -1.55 -16.08 38.47
C THR A 1041 -2.07 -15.43 37.18
N VAL A 1042 -1.19 -14.99 36.27
CA VAL A 1042 -1.56 -14.30 35.01
C VAL A 1042 -2.47 -15.15 34.11
N PHE A 1043 -2.39 -16.48 34.24
CA PHE A 1043 -3.19 -17.43 33.48
C PHE A 1043 -4.50 -17.85 34.18
N ASP A 1044 -4.74 -17.43 35.42
CA ASP A 1044 -5.90 -17.89 36.21
C ASP A 1044 -7.24 -17.42 35.61
N ASN A 1045 -7.22 -16.26 34.93
CA ASN A 1045 -8.37 -15.65 34.27
C ASN A 1045 -8.44 -15.96 32.76
N CYS A 1046 -7.78 -17.01 32.28
CA CYS A 1046 -7.88 -17.40 30.87
C CYS A 1046 -9.27 -18.02 30.56
N PRO A 1047 -9.88 -17.70 29.40
CA PRO A 1047 -11.21 -18.22 29.02
C PRO A 1047 -11.19 -19.72 28.63
N THR A 1048 -10.01 -20.29 28.44
CA THR A 1048 -9.78 -21.72 28.21
C THR A 1048 -8.68 -22.23 29.16
N PRO A 1049 -8.51 -23.55 29.33
CA PRO A 1049 -7.39 -24.10 30.10
C PRO A 1049 -6.01 -23.80 29.52
N ALA A 1050 -5.92 -23.25 28.29
CA ALA A 1050 -4.66 -22.96 27.63
C ALA A 1050 -3.94 -21.80 28.35
N ARG A 1051 -2.70 -22.03 28.77
CA ARG A 1051 -1.85 -21.00 29.42
C ARG A 1051 -1.19 -20.11 28.37
N VAL A 1052 -2.01 -19.42 27.59
CA VAL A 1052 -1.62 -18.47 26.55
C VAL A 1052 -2.36 -17.15 26.74
N LYS A 1053 -1.64 -16.02 26.63
CA LYS A 1053 -2.22 -14.68 26.73
C LYS A 1053 -1.47 -13.70 25.85
N ALA A 1054 -2.15 -12.64 25.41
CA ALA A 1054 -1.54 -11.54 24.67
C ALA A 1054 -1.69 -10.23 25.45
N PHE A 1055 -0.69 -9.36 25.35
CA PHE A 1055 -0.66 -8.03 25.97
C PHE A 1055 -0.16 -6.99 24.98
N ASN A 1056 -0.81 -5.83 24.95
CA ASN A 1056 -0.34 -4.65 24.26
C ASN A 1056 0.80 -4.01 25.05
N LEU A 1057 1.90 -3.69 24.37
CA LEU A 1057 2.96 -2.84 24.92
C LEU A 1057 3.04 -1.54 24.11
N GLY A 1058 2.40 -0.51 24.64
CA GLY A 1058 2.41 0.86 24.16
C GLY A 1058 2.30 1.83 25.34
N LYS A 1059 2.32 3.14 25.07
CA LYS A 1059 2.16 4.20 26.08
C LYS A 1059 0.70 4.65 26.22
N GLY A 1060 -0.17 4.28 25.28
CA GLY A 1060 -1.55 4.76 25.20
C GLY A 1060 -1.69 6.21 24.75
N LYS A 1061 -0.66 6.75 24.11
CA LYS A 1061 -0.66 8.11 23.57
C LYS A 1061 -0.04 8.13 22.17
N GLY A 1062 -0.90 8.20 21.16
CA GLY A 1062 -0.50 8.39 19.77
C GLY A 1062 0.17 9.74 19.54
N MET A 1063 1.18 9.75 18.68
CA MET A 1063 1.88 10.94 18.21
C MET A 1063 1.85 10.96 16.67
N SER A 1064 1.62 12.15 16.08
CA SER A 1064 1.57 12.33 14.62
C SER A 1064 2.97 12.44 13.99
N VAL A 1065 3.06 12.31 12.66
CA VAL A 1065 4.34 12.44 11.93
C VAL A 1065 5.01 13.79 12.23
N TYR A 1066 4.26 14.90 12.22
CA TYR A 1066 4.84 16.22 12.48
C TYR A 1066 5.29 16.40 13.94
N GLN A 1067 4.58 15.84 14.92
CA GLN A 1067 5.01 15.86 16.32
C GLN A 1067 6.34 15.10 16.51
N ILE A 1068 6.55 14.01 15.77
CA ILE A 1068 7.79 13.22 15.81
C ILE A 1068 8.94 13.96 15.12
N VAL A 1069 8.68 14.62 14.00
CA VAL A 1069 9.65 15.47 13.30
C VAL A 1069 10.08 16.64 14.19
N GLU A 1070 9.16 17.26 14.93
CA GLU A 1070 9.48 18.37 15.84
C GLU A 1070 10.28 17.88 17.07
N ALA A 1071 9.91 16.75 17.68
CA ALA A 1071 10.68 16.17 18.77
C ALA A 1071 12.11 15.78 18.34
N MET A 1072 12.27 15.27 17.11
CA MET A 1072 13.60 15.03 16.52
C MET A 1072 14.34 16.33 16.21
N ARG A 1073 13.68 17.36 15.65
CA ARG A 1073 14.29 18.69 15.40
C ARG A 1073 14.84 19.28 16.70
N LYS A 1074 14.08 19.19 17.79
CA LYS A 1074 14.50 19.58 19.14
C LYS A 1074 15.69 18.79 19.67
N ALA A 1075 15.75 17.48 19.40
CA ALA A 1075 16.84 16.61 19.87
C ALA A 1075 18.14 16.75 19.07
N THR A 1076 18.06 16.95 17.74
CA THR A 1076 19.23 16.95 16.84
C THR A 1076 19.71 18.36 16.48
N GLY A 1077 18.84 19.37 16.54
CA GLY A 1077 19.08 20.70 15.99
C GLY A 1077 19.06 20.76 14.45
N PHE A 1078 18.72 19.65 13.78
CA PHE A 1078 18.70 19.55 12.32
C PHE A 1078 17.37 20.03 11.74
N ASP A 1079 17.42 20.85 10.69
CA ASP A 1079 16.21 21.32 10.02
C ASP A 1079 15.68 20.29 9.01
N TYR A 1080 14.71 19.49 9.47
CA TYR A 1080 14.00 18.53 8.63
C TYR A 1080 12.99 19.23 7.70
N LYS A 1081 13.41 19.46 6.46
CA LYS A 1081 12.49 19.84 5.37
C LYS A 1081 11.56 18.66 5.06
N THR A 1082 10.28 18.94 4.88
CA THR A 1082 9.25 17.93 4.58
C THR A 1082 8.60 18.15 3.23
N GLU A 1083 8.29 17.07 2.52
CA GLU A 1083 7.48 17.08 1.30
C GLU A 1083 6.33 16.09 1.46
N VAL A 1084 5.09 16.58 1.32
CA VAL A 1084 3.90 15.73 1.40
C VAL A 1084 3.70 15.03 0.06
N ILE A 1085 3.56 13.71 0.10
CA ILE A 1085 3.24 12.86 -1.04
C ILE A 1085 2.01 12.01 -0.74
N GLY A 1086 1.53 11.26 -1.74
CA GLY A 1086 0.35 10.40 -1.59
C GLY A 1086 0.47 9.39 -0.44
N ARG A 1087 -0.68 8.95 0.07
CA ARG A 1087 -0.77 7.91 1.11
C ARG A 1087 -0.02 6.64 0.69
N ARG A 1088 0.68 6.02 1.63
CA ARG A 1088 1.32 4.72 1.42
C ARG A 1088 0.27 3.61 1.53
N ALA A 1089 0.31 2.64 0.62
CA ALA A 1089 -0.58 1.47 0.70
C ALA A 1089 -0.33 0.69 2.01
N GLY A 1090 -1.39 0.38 2.75
CA GLY A 1090 -1.33 -0.33 4.04
C GLY A 1090 -1.00 0.55 5.26
N ASP A 1091 -0.90 1.87 5.13
CA ASP A 1091 -0.78 2.77 6.29
C ASP A 1091 -2.15 2.97 6.96
N VAL A 1092 -2.28 2.44 8.18
CA VAL A 1092 -3.42 2.65 9.08
C VAL A 1092 -3.42 4.11 9.60
N PRO A 1093 -4.57 4.81 9.74
CA PRO A 1093 -4.59 6.20 10.18
C PRO A 1093 -3.98 6.43 11.57
N ASP A 1094 -4.43 5.66 12.56
CA ASP A 1094 -4.00 5.75 13.96
C ASP A 1094 -3.81 4.34 14.54
N LEU A 1095 -2.65 4.13 15.15
CA LEU A 1095 -2.32 2.92 15.92
C LEU A 1095 -1.87 3.35 17.32
N THR A 1096 -2.84 3.51 18.23
CA THR A 1096 -2.60 3.84 19.64
C THR A 1096 -3.07 2.71 20.56
N ALA A 1097 -2.23 2.27 21.52
CA ALA A 1097 -2.53 1.12 22.37
C ALA A 1097 -3.53 1.45 23.47
N ASP A 1098 -4.36 0.50 23.89
CA ASP A 1098 -4.83 0.48 25.27
C ASP A 1098 -3.82 -0.34 26.11
N PRO A 1099 -3.09 0.27 27.06
CA PRO A 1099 -2.13 -0.44 27.92
C PRO A 1099 -2.76 -1.03 29.19
N ALA A 1100 -4.05 -0.80 29.46
CA ALA A 1100 -4.66 -1.06 30.77
C ALA A 1100 -4.57 -2.53 31.23
N LEU A 1101 -4.60 -3.49 30.29
CA LEU A 1101 -4.46 -4.92 30.62
C LEU A 1101 -3.04 -5.27 31.06
N ALA A 1102 -2.02 -4.74 30.38
CA ALA A 1102 -0.61 -4.93 30.70
C ALA A 1102 -0.24 -4.24 32.03
N GLU A 1103 -0.76 -3.03 32.26
CA GLU A 1103 -0.63 -2.33 33.55
C GLU A 1103 -1.24 -3.15 34.70
N LYS A 1104 -2.46 -3.65 34.52
CA LYS A 1104 -3.22 -4.35 35.57
C LYS A 1104 -2.63 -5.72 35.93
N GLU A 1105 -2.17 -6.50 34.95
CA GLU A 1105 -1.80 -7.90 35.17
C GLU A 1105 -0.30 -8.18 35.17
N LEU A 1106 0.49 -7.43 34.38
CA LEU A 1106 1.96 -7.55 34.37
C LEU A 1106 2.64 -6.48 35.24
N GLY A 1107 1.92 -5.43 35.64
CA GLY A 1107 2.52 -4.25 36.27
C GLY A 1107 3.36 -3.41 35.29
N PHE A 1108 3.19 -3.59 33.98
CA PHE A 1108 3.95 -2.91 32.95
C PHE A 1108 3.61 -1.42 32.91
N LYS A 1109 4.63 -0.54 32.83
CA LYS A 1109 4.47 0.91 32.66
C LYS A 1109 5.48 1.48 31.69
N ALA A 1110 5.09 2.54 30.98
CA ALA A 1110 5.85 3.19 29.91
C ALA A 1110 6.13 4.66 30.24
N ASP A 1111 7.01 4.90 31.21
CA ASP A 1111 7.21 6.23 31.78
C ASP A 1111 7.90 7.21 30.79
N LYS A 1112 8.80 6.73 29.94
CA LYS A 1112 9.64 7.60 29.08
C LYS A 1112 8.83 8.28 27.99
N ASP A 1113 9.10 9.56 27.75
CA ASP A 1113 8.39 10.40 26.77
C ASP A 1113 9.09 10.46 25.41
N LEU A 1114 8.42 11.07 24.42
CA LEU A 1114 8.95 11.17 23.06
C LEU A 1114 10.26 11.97 23.03
N ASP A 1115 10.38 13.03 23.83
CA ASP A 1115 11.62 13.82 23.96
C ASP A 1115 12.79 12.94 24.45
N THR A 1116 12.55 12.07 25.45
CA THR A 1116 13.53 11.08 25.91
C THR A 1116 13.89 10.08 24.80
N MET A 1117 12.91 9.56 24.06
CA MET A 1117 13.17 8.66 22.93
C MET A 1117 14.02 9.34 21.85
N CYS A 1118 13.68 10.56 21.44
CA CYS A 1118 14.43 11.31 20.43
C CYS A 1118 15.85 11.66 20.91
N ARG A 1119 16.02 12.09 22.17
CA ARG A 1119 17.32 12.36 22.80
C ARG A 1119 18.20 11.12 22.83
N ASP A 1120 17.69 9.98 23.32
CA ASP A 1120 18.51 8.79 23.51
C ASP A 1120 18.86 8.14 22.16
N LEU A 1121 17.94 8.15 21.19
CA LEU A 1121 18.23 7.79 19.79
C LEU A 1121 19.31 8.69 19.17
N TRP A 1122 19.23 10.01 19.37
CA TRP A 1122 20.24 10.93 18.85
C TRP A 1122 21.60 10.73 19.49
N ASN A 1123 21.65 10.52 20.81
CA ASN A 1123 22.87 10.21 21.55
C ASN A 1123 23.52 8.89 21.09
N TRP A 1124 22.73 7.88 20.74
CA TRP A 1124 23.21 6.70 20.01
C TRP A 1124 23.79 7.07 18.63
N GLN A 1125 22.99 7.72 17.78
CA GLN A 1125 23.35 7.92 16.37
C GLN A 1125 24.54 8.89 16.16
N SER A 1126 24.65 9.93 16.99
CA SER A 1126 25.74 10.91 16.95
C SER A 1126 27.07 10.35 17.47
N LYS A 1127 27.05 9.49 18.49
CA LYS A 1127 28.24 8.72 18.94
C LYS A 1127 28.62 7.60 17.99
N ASN A 1128 27.68 7.14 17.16
CA ASN A 1128 27.87 6.04 16.21
C ASN A 1128 27.41 6.45 14.80
N PRO A 1129 28.08 7.42 14.12
CA PRO A 1129 27.60 7.96 12.84
C PRO A 1129 27.46 6.94 11.71
N GLN A 1130 28.17 5.80 11.81
CA GLN A 1130 28.08 4.67 10.87
C GLN A 1130 27.49 3.41 11.54
N GLY A 1131 26.76 3.59 12.64
CA GLY A 1131 26.18 2.49 13.41
C GLY A 1131 27.25 1.66 14.12
N TYR A 1132 27.10 0.33 14.14
CA TYR A 1132 28.11 -0.57 14.72
C TYR A 1132 29.38 -0.68 13.84
N GLY A 1133 29.27 -0.32 12.55
CA GLY A 1133 30.33 -0.46 11.54
C GLY A 1133 30.45 -1.87 10.99
N GLU A 1134 31.09 -2.00 9.82
CA GLU A 1134 31.55 -3.27 9.27
C GLU A 1134 32.88 -3.67 9.95
N ASP A 1135 33.06 -4.97 10.19
CA ASP A 1135 34.34 -5.60 10.52
C ASP A 1135 34.83 -6.37 9.27
#